data_AF-A0A2P6U1S4-F1
#
_entry.id   AF-A0A2P6U1S4-F1
#
_cell.length_a   1.000
_cell.length_b   1.000
_cell.length_c   1.000
_cell.angle_alpha   90.00
_cell.angle_beta   90.00
_cell.angle_gamma   90.00
#
_symmetry.space_group_name_H-M   'P 1'
#
loop_
_entity.id
_entity.type
_entity.pdbx_description
1 polymer ?
#
loop_
_entity_poly.entity_id
_entity_poly.type
_entity_poly.pdbx_seq_one_letter_code
_entity_poly.pdbx_strand_id
1 'polypeptide(L)'
;MAPGTVPALSDRPIGAIGKIKSEKALKKALSSMDDGDGGAGAGGEAYLRGVKGQLEDMDRLAKLDWVQELLSEEGMETLLTCGAMSKPPGDVNGIDPDHLFMTLLRADLLRDLLFLYNPLKEQLHTCMSVGMDVCGHPSIVHGGFTSAMIDETTGGLVFELKKAGKLGPGSAFTVRLEVDYKRPMPASADVVCSARVESVEGRKVWVYAEVADRPGGTVPLAARAAFPYTTLACVLLIVGAATYVGVCQRGELAMCPAWTARAARSAAAAAAAARSCPAQLDSQILGEPQPFLPPDALARGVSTYGSGERFERLGRKLLNGQPITVAFLGGSITWGRGGYEGGSFTNRFTAWLNATFPHPGHRIINHGLPAVTSALFAACYDKVPEDTDLIVLDFAVNDGHVSPTWRDKDGYSFTSGARMGFEQLMRKSLKLQGQPALALLQFFSWNATRDKVRVPGQEDEPTGPSFFWRTIEDDLGTIAQYYDAPVLSLRNAVFHLLREGRPGFQWNVSVHHVKDLPPEEEQRLKETQFYWDMNHPWDRTGHRAMAELLMAAVSRGVRMAAAREHSAAQQQRGGGRGRLVTAALARIPRPLPPLPPLPPPMATDNYEANATSCHMQEEFKDVIGQAKGFKYEARAPQEATFVAQKWGLTAREAGAVATLNVDTGLGGLSLEAVQVHLLYLRSWQGMGQAKVECGSGCTCEETVLDAHWDREATLTDLTTLKVSPHAKCTLRITLLKPTSSAGHMFSLSGVVVSSVDAKMERGKIGQWEYDKQEALKEAAKKAAAAAAAEPPGEEGADGGQQQQEASGAAGEGSSADGAQQGGSKQAGGSGSRRRSLR
;
A
#
# COMPACT_ATOMS: atom_id res chain seq x y z
N MET A 1 57.80 16.82 30.89
CA MET A 1 57.55 16.69 32.35
C MET A 1 56.24 15.93 32.56
N ALA A 2 55.95 15.57 33.80
CA ALA A 2 55.11 14.43 34.18
C ALA A 2 53.58 14.66 34.09
N PRO A 3 52.76 13.57 34.13
CA PRO A 3 51.30 13.62 34.04
C PRO A 3 50.60 13.62 35.41
N GLY A 4 49.29 13.92 35.40
CA GLY A 4 48.35 13.71 36.50
C GLY A 4 47.14 14.64 36.35
N THR A 5 45.89 14.26 36.66
CA THR A 5 45.31 12.95 37.00
C THR A 5 43.81 13.01 36.66
N VAL A 6 43.28 12.07 35.90
CA VAL A 6 41.82 11.91 35.73
C VAL A 6 41.31 10.93 36.79
N PRO A 7 40.26 11.25 37.58
CA PRO A 7 39.69 10.30 38.53
C PRO A 7 39.13 9.08 37.81
N ALA A 8 39.39 7.89 38.33
CA ALA A 8 38.93 6.65 37.73
C ALA A 8 37.40 6.57 37.74
N LEU A 9 36.80 6.45 36.55
CA LEU A 9 35.46 5.89 36.39
C LEU A 9 35.53 4.43 36.80
N SER A 10 34.86 4.09 37.90
CA SER A 10 34.89 2.74 38.47
C SER A 10 34.35 1.70 37.51
N ASP A 11 35.05 0.57 37.37
CA ASP A 11 34.57 -0.61 36.66
C ASP A 11 33.21 -1.06 37.18
N ARG A 12 32.17 -0.80 36.39
CA ARG A 12 30.90 -1.54 36.46
C ARG A 12 30.50 -1.93 35.04
N PRO A 13 30.30 -3.23 34.75
CA PRO A 13 29.87 -3.66 33.43
C PRO A 13 28.48 -3.10 33.10
N ILE A 14 28.18 -2.99 31.80
CA ILE A 14 26.90 -2.53 31.23
C ILE A 14 25.83 -3.65 31.39
N GLY A 15 25.61 -4.07 32.63
CA GLY A 15 24.72 -5.18 33.01
C GLY A 15 24.10 -5.02 34.41
N ALA A 16 24.19 -3.82 35.00
CA ALA A 16 23.76 -3.54 36.38
C ALA A 16 22.77 -2.37 36.53
N ILE A 17 22.03 -2.02 35.47
CA ILE A 17 20.76 -1.28 35.64
C ILE A 17 19.69 -2.32 35.90
N GLY A 18 19.18 -2.35 37.14
CA GLY A 18 18.34 -3.44 37.63
C GLY A 18 17.02 -3.56 36.87
N LYS A 19 16.59 -4.81 36.62
CA LYS A 19 15.22 -5.13 36.14
C LYS A 19 14.19 -4.57 37.12
N ILE A 20 13.55 -3.45 36.77
CA ILE A 20 12.42 -2.90 37.54
C ILE A 20 11.15 -3.68 37.20
N LYS A 21 10.39 -4.04 38.25
CA LYS A 21 9.35 -5.07 38.25
C LYS A 21 8.00 -4.52 37.76
N SER A 22 7.71 -4.65 36.47
CA SER A 22 6.43 -4.18 35.89
C SER A 22 5.19 -4.97 36.37
N GLU A 23 5.25 -6.31 36.43
CA GLU A 23 4.06 -7.12 36.80
C GLU A 23 3.57 -6.92 38.24
N LYS A 24 4.49 -6.80 39.20
CA LYS A 24 4.11 -6.77 40.63
C LYS A 24 3.59 -5.39 41.08
N ALA A 25 3.95 -4.34 40.35
CA ALA A 25 3.34 -3.01 40.51
C ALA A 25 1.91 -3.00 39.95
N LEU A 26 1.72 -3.54 38.74
CA LEU A 26 0.41 -3.59 38.07
C LEU A 26 -0.63 -4.40 38.88
N LYS A 27 -0.23 -5.57 39.40
CA LYS A 27 -1.11 -6.40 40.25
C LYS A 27 -1.46 -5.76 41.61
N LYS A 28 -0.64 -4.84 42.13
CA LYS A 28 -0.94 -4.12 43.38
C LYS A 28 -1.89 -2.93 43.14
N ALA A 29 -1.76 -2.25 41.99
CA ALA A 29 -2.64 -1.15 41.60
C ALA A 29 -4.08 -1.62 41.29
N LEU A 30 -4.24 -2.79 40.68
CA LEU A 30 -5.55 -3.38 40.38
C LEU A 30 -6.31 -3.89 41.62
N SER A 31 -5.63 -4.06 42.77
CA SER A 31 -6.23 -4.55 44.02
C SER A 31 -6.68 -3.45 44.99
N SER A 32 -6.56 -2.17 44.63
CA SER A 32 -6.86 -1.02 45.49
C SER A 32 -7.84 -0.04 44.83
N MET A 33 -8.82 -0.57 44.10
CA MET A 33 -9.89 0.21 43.44
C MET A 33 -11.29 -0.02 44.03
N ASP A 34 -11.39 -0.79 45.12
CA ASP A 34 -12.55 -0.77 46.03
C ASP A 34 -12.21 0.05 47.27
N ASP A 35 -13.22 0.76 47.79
CA ASP A 35 -13.22 1.70 48.91
C ASP A 35 -12.44 3.02 48.70
N GLY A 36 -12.98 4.13 49.23
CA GLY A 36 -12.55 5.48 48.85
C GLY A 36 -12.49 6.51 49.99
N ASP A 37 -12.74 7.77 49.61
CA ASP A 37 -12.57 9.02 50.38
C ASP A 37 -11.12 9.50 50.57
N GLY A 38 -10.95 10.82 50.69
CA GLY A 38 -9.75 11.55 50.26
C GLY A 38 -8.72 11.93 51.33
N GLY A 39 -7.58 12.45 50.87
CA GLY A 39 -6.52 13.02 51.72
C GLY A 39 -5.25 13.31 50.93
N ALA A 40 -4.75 14.55 50.96
CA ALA A 40 -3.57 14.95 50.19
C ALA A 40 -2.25 14.49 50.83
N GLY A 41 -1.33 13.97 50.01
CA GLY A 41 0.03 13.61 50.41
C GLY A 41 0.90 13.22 49.21
N ALA A 42 2.07 13.86 49.05
CA ALA A 42 2.90 13.73 47.85
C ALA A 42 3.61 12.36 47.74
N GLY A 43 3.56 11.73 46.56
CA GLY A 43 4.42 10.57 46.27
C GLY A 43 4.02 9.67 45.09
N GLY A 44 4.27 10.10 43.85
CA GLY A 44 4.48 9.21 42.70
C GLY A 44 3.37 8.21 42.34
N GLU A 45 2.28 8.71 41.75
CA GLU A 45 1.28 7.85 41.08
C GLU A 45 1.53 7.73 39.57
N ALA A 46 1.20 6.58 39.00
CA ALA A 46 1.21 6.36 37.56
C ALA A 46 -0.04 7.01 36.94
N TYR A 47 0.15 8.09 36.19
CA TYR A 47 -0.93 8.92 35.67
C TYR A 47 -1.66 8.24 34.50
N LEU A 48 -2.82 7.65 34.78
CA LEU A 48 -3.83 7.27 33.78
C LEU A 48 -5.11 8.06 34.08
N ARG A 49 -5.32 9.19 33.39
CA ARG A 49 -6.58 9.95 33.47
C ARG A 49 -7.45 9.73 32.24
N GLY A 50 -8.76 9.71 32.45
CA GLY A 50 -9.75 9.83 31.39
C GLY A 50 -10.16 11.28 31.13
N VAL A 51 -11.02 11.48 30.13
CA VAL A 51 -11.55 12.75 29.58
C VAL A 51 -11.91 13.83 30.64
N LYS A 52 -12.33 13.43 31.84
CA LYS A 52 -12.65 14.36 32.94
C LYS A 52 -11.45 15.19 33.41
N GLY A 53 -10.23 14.63 33.38
CA GLY A 53 -9.01 15.33 33.79
C GLY A 53 -8.63 16.48 32.84
N GLN A 54 -8.92 16.33 31.55
CA GLN A 54 -8.63 17.35 30.53
C GLN A 54 -9.43 18.65 30.73
N LEU A 55 -10.58 18.58 31.41
CA LEU A 55 -11.40 19.75 31.76
C LEU A 55 -10.94 20.45 33.04
N GLU A 56 -10.22 19.77 33.93
CA GLU A 56 -9.77 20.30 35.22
C GLU A 56 -8.42 21.03 35.14
N ASP A 57 -7.53 20.62 34.21
CA ASP A 57 -6.23 21.28 33.97
C ASP A 57 -6.29 22.44 32.94
N MET A 58 -7.46 22.76 32.37
CA MET A 58 -7.60 23.89 31.43
C MET A 58 -7.28 25.24 32.11
N ASP A 59 -6.46 26.05 31.42
CA ASP A 59 -5.98 27.35 31.90
C ASP A 59 -5.33 27.26 33.31
N ARG A 60 -4.71 26.12 33.63
CA ARG A 60 -3.91 25.91 34.84
C ARG A 60 -2.64 26.75 34.81
N LEU A 61 -1.94 26.80 33.67
CA LEU A 61 -0.73 27.59 33.49
C LEU A 61 -0.97 29.06 33.85
N ALA A 62 -2.12 29.61 33.44
CA ALA A 62 -2.50 30.97 33.77
C ALA A 62 -2.59 31.24 35.29
N LYS A 63 -2.73 30.20 36.14
CA LYS A 63 -2.83 30.31 37.61
C LYS A 63 -1.48 30.15 38.33
N LEU A 64 -0.39 29.86 37.61
CA LEU A 64 0.94 29.73 38.21
C LEU A 64 1.50 31.12 38.57
N ASP A 65 2.12 31.26 39.75
CA ASP A 65 2.64 32.54 40.24
C ASP A 65 3.55 33.25 39.23
N TRP A 66 4.47 32.51 38.61
CA TRP A 66 5.40 33.06 37.60
C TRP A 66 4.74 33.42 36.27
N VAL A 67 3.58 32.84 35.95
CA VAL A 67 2.76 33.24 34.78
C VAL A 67 1.94 34.48 35.12
N GLN A 68 1.45 34.60 36.35
CA GLN A 68 0.83 35.84 36.84
C GLN A 68 1.84 37.00 36.85
N GLU A 69 3.11 36.76 37.20
CA GLU A 69 4.19 37.74 37.06
C GLU A 69 4.35 38.18 35.58
N LEU A 70 4.40 37.26 34.61
CA LEU A 70 4.42 37.61 33.17
C LEU A 70 3.19 38.41 32.75
N LEU A 71 1.99 37.99 33.14
CA LEU A 71 0.73 38.66 32.83
C LEU A 71 0.63 40.06 33.44
N SER A 72 1.38 40.33 34.52
CA SER A 72 1.46 41.64 35.16
C SER A 72 2.42 42.62 34.48
N GLU A 73 3.24 42.16 33.53
CA GLU A 73 4.14 43.04 32.80
C GLU A 73 3.39 44.07 31.94
N GLU A 74 3.89 45.31 31.91
CA GLU A 74 3.31 46.37 31.10
C GLU A 74 3.27 45.97 29.62
N GLY A 75 2.08 46.06 29.03
CA GLY A 75 1.82 45.70 27.63
C GLY A 75 1.79 44.21 27.32
N MET A 76 1.66 43.31 28.30
CA MET A 76 1.48 41.88 28.02
C MET A 76 0.06 41.57 27.53
N GLU A 77 -0.05 40.88 26.39
CA GLU A 77 -1.31 40.46 25.77
C GLU A 77 -1.44 38.92 25.74
N THR A 78 -2.58 38.39 26.17
CA THR A 78 -2.89 36.96 26.00
C THR A 78 -3.46 36.72 24.60
N LEU A 79 -2.71 36.02 23.75
CA LEU A 79 -3.12 35.72 22.37
C LEU A 79 -4.02 34.48 22.28
N LEU A 80 -3.70 33.45 23.07
CA LEU A 80 -4.35 32.13 22.96
C LEU A 80 -4.26 31.36 24.28
N THR A 81 -5.35 30.69 24.67
CA THR A 81 -5.40 29.76 25.81
C THR A 81 -6.04 28.44 25.38
N CYS A 82 -5.79 27.36 26.13
CA CYS A 82 -6.51 26.10 25.96
C CYS A 82 -8.03 26.26 25.98
N GLY A 83 -8.57 27.08 26.89
CA GLY A 83 -10.00 27.39 26.95
C GLY A 83 -10.58 28.02 25.66
N ALA A 84 -9.76 28.72 24.87
CA ALA A 84 -10.14 29.20 23.55
C ALA A 84 -10.06 28.11 22.47
N MET A 85 -9.04 27.24 22.54
CA MET A 85 -8.75 26.17 21.59
C MET A 85 -9.71 24.97 21.66
N SER A 86 -10.43 24.76 22.77
CA SER A 86 -11.38 23.65 22.93
C SER A 86 -12.76 23.89 22.28
N LYS A 87 -13.02 25.09 21.75
CA LYS A 87 -14.28 25.45 21.10
C LYS A 87 -14.41 24.85 19.69
N PRO A 88 -15.63 24.58 19.19
CA PRO A 88 -15.83 24.00 17.87
C PRO A 88 -15.31 24.91 16.73
N PRO A 89 -14.94 24.34 15.56
CA PRO A 89 -14.37 25.12 14.46
C PRO A 89 -15.34 26.19 13.94
N GLY A 90 -14.93 27.46 14.04
CA GLY A 90 -15.73 28.63 13.64
C GLY A 90 -15.54 29.84 14.54
N ASP A 91 -15.29 29.62 15.84
CA ASP A 91 -15.24 30.69 16.88
C ASP A 91 -13.82 30.96 17.44
N VAL A 92 -12.77 30.34 16.90
CA VAL A 92 -11.40 30.45 17.44
C VAL A 92 -10.53 31.36 16.56
N ASN A 93 -9.87 32.33 17.17
CA ASN A 93 -9.09 33.37 16.50
C ASN A 93 -7.93 32.80 15.64
N GLY A 94 -8.16 32.65 14.34
CA GLY A 94 -7.11 32.65 13.31
C GLY A 94 -6.14 31.47 13.29
N ILE A 95 -6.43 30.36 13.97
CA ILE A 95 -5.62 29.14 13.96
C ILE A 95 -6.41 28.01 13.30
N ASP A 96 -5.85 27.45 12.23
CA ASP A 96 -6.48 26.34 11.50
C ASP A 96 -6.64 25.10 12.38
N PRO A 97 -7.70 24.31 12.20
CA PRO A 97 -7.98 23.12 13.02
C PRO A 97 -6.90 22.03 12.91
N ASP A 98 -6.01 22.14 11.93
CA ASP A 98 -4.94 21.20 11.57
C ASP A 98 -3.60 21.54 12.26
N HIS A 99 -3.55 22.64 13.02
CA HIS A 99 -2.33 23.13 13.67
C HIS A 99 -1.69 22.09 14.61
N LEU A 100 -0.36 22.01 14.61
CA LEU A 100 0.39 20.97 15.35
C LEU A 100 -0.02 20.91 16.82
N PHE A 101 -0.02 22.05 17.50
CA PHE A 101 -0.35 22.15 18.92
C PHE A 101 -1.81 21.83 19.24
N MET A 102 -2.74 22.06 18.30
CA MET A 102 -4.14 21.62 18.45
C MET A 102 -4.24 20.10 18.45
N THR A 103 -3.46 19.42 17.62
CA THR A 103 -3.41 17.96 17.57
C THR A 103 -2.74 17.38 18.82
N LEU A 104 -1.66 18.01 19.31
CA LEU A 104 -0.97 17.61 20.54
C LEU A 104 -1.85 17.75 21.79
N LEU A 105 -2.61 18.84 21.90
CA LEU A 105 -3.59 19.06 22.99
C LEU A 105 -4.73 18.04 22.92
N ARG A 106 -5.33 17.82 21.74
CA ARG A 106 -6.41 16.82 21.56
C ARG A 106 -5.97 15.38 21.86
N ALA A 107 -4.67 15.09 21.74
CA ALA A 107 -4.07 13.79 22.00
C ALA A 107 -3.50 13.63 23.44
N ASP A 108 -3.73 14.61 24.34
CA ASP A 108 -3.20 14.65 25.72
C ASP A 108 -1.66 14.70 25.83
N LEU A 109 -0.95 14.95 24.71
CA LEU A 109 0.51 15.02 24.64
C LEU A 109 1.04 16.35 25.21
N LEU A 110 0.24 17.41 25.09
CA LEU A 110 0.33 18.63 25.88
C LEU A 110 -0.91 18.71 26.78
N ARG A 111 -0.71 19.09 28.04
CA ARG A 111 -1.79 19.18 29.04
C ARG A 111 -2.40 20.57 29.12
N ASP A 112 -1.58 21.60 28.92
CA ASP A 112 -2.02 22.99 28.88
C ASP A 112 -1.04 23.83 28.05
N LEU A 113 -1.52 24.95 27.50
CA LEU A 113 -0.83 25.80 26.53
C LEU A 113 -1.38 27.23 26.57
N LEU A 114 -0.48 28.21 26.70
CA LEU A 114 -0.80 29.64 26.81
C LEU A 114 0.21 30.47 26.01
N PHE A 115 -0.27 31.28 25.07
CA PHE A 115 0.55 32.22 24.29
C PHE A 115 0.36 33.65 24.81
N LEU A 116 1.47 34.26 25.23
CA LEU A 116 1.54 35.65 25.68
C LEU A 116 2.47 36.43 24.75
N TYR A 117 2.12 37.67 24.39
CA TYR A 117 2.93 38.53 23.53
C TYR A 117 3.01 39.93 24.12
N ASN A 118 4.23 40.48 24.17
CA ASN A 118 4.47 41.85 24.61
C ASN A 118 4.88 42.71 23.39
N PRO A 119 3.94 43.45 22.76
CA PRO A 119 4.25 44.36 21.64
C PRO A 119 5.23 45.49 21.97
N LEU A 120 5.40 45.86 23.25
CA LEU A 120 6.38 46.88 23.68
C LEU A 120 7.81 46.33 23.68
N LYS A 121 7.99 45.08 24.10
CA LYS A 121 9.29 44.38 24.16
C LYS A 121 9.63 43.59 22.89
N GLU A 122 8.67 43.35 22.00
CA GLU A 122 8.79 42.45 20.84
C GLU A 122 9.18 41.02 21.24
N GLN A 123 8.53 40.52 22.29
CA GLN A 123 8.75 39.20 22.88
C GLN A 123 7.47 38.38 22.88
N LEU A 124 7.60 37.09 22.60
CA LEU A 124 6.50 36.13 22.71
C LEU A 124 6.92 35.01 23.66
N HIS A 125 6.02 34.67 24.57
CA HIS A 125 6.19 33.61 25.55
C HIS A 125 5.10 32.54 25.32
N THR A 126 5.53 31.32 25.04
CA THR A 126 4.63 30.16 24.99
C THR A 126 4.86 29.36 26.27
N CYS A 127 3.88 29.39 27.18
CA CYS A 127 3.87 28.56 28.38
C CYS A 127 3.22 27.22 28.05
N MET A 128 3.80 26.11 28.50
CA MET A 128 3.42 24.73 28.14
C MET A 128 3.49 23.82 29.36
N SER A 129 2.48 22.95 29.53
CA SER A 129 2.50 21.83 30.46
C SER A 129 2.66 20.52 29.68
N VAL A 130 3.77 19.81 29.88
CA VAL A 130 4.23 18.77 28.95
C VAL A 130 3.88 17.35 29.44
N GLY A 131 3.30 16.53 28.54
CA GLY A 131 2.87 15.16 28.84
C GLY A 131 4.00 14.16 29.16
N MET A 132 3.62 12.93 29.53
CA MET A 132 4.59 11.82 29.67
C MET A 132 4.88 11.15 28.31
N ASP A 133 3.89 11.13 27.42
CA ASP A 133 3.90 10.37 26.16
C ASP A 133 4.71 11.05 25.04
N VAL A 134 5.37 12.17 25.35
CA VAL A 134 6.38 12.84 24.51
C VAL A 134 7.82 12.53 24.94
N CYS A 135 8.02 11.53 25.81
CA CYS A 135 9.35 11.09 26.26
C CYS A 135 10.16 10.38 25.16
N GLY A 136 11.44 10.77 25.03
CA GLY A 136 12.42 10.03 24.20
C GLY A 136 13.24 9.01 25.00
N HIS A 137 13.30 9.21 26.31
CA HIS A 137 13.87 8.33 27.32
C HIS A 137 12.93 8.40 28.53
N PRO A 138 12.79 7.34 29.36
CA PRO A 138 11.95 7.41 30.56
C PRO A 138 12.11 8.72 31.34
N SER A 139 10.98 9.38 31.58
CA SER A 139 10.81 10.70 32.23
C SER A 139 11.56 11.91 31.61
N ILE A 140 12.12 11.80 30.40
CA ILE A 140 12.83 12.88 29.69
C ILE A 140 12.17 13.12 28.34
N VAL A 141 11.70 14.35 28.11
CA VAL A 141 11.02 14.76 26.88
C VAL A 141 11.97 14.62 25.68
N HIS A 142 11.44 14.11 24.56
CA HIS A 142 12.21 13.87 23.35
C HIS A 142 12.74 15.18 22.75
N GLY A 143 14.02 15.22 22.38
CA GLY A 143 14.65 16.44 21.89
C GLY A 143 13.99 17.03 20.63
N GLY A 144 13.49 16.17 19.74
CA GLY A 144 12.70 16.59 18.58
C GLY A 144 11.39 17.27 18.95
N PHE A 145 10.74 16.88 20.07
CA PHE A 145 9.56 17.57 20.58
C PHE A 145 9.93 18.95 21.12
N THR A 146 11.02 19.04 21.88
CA THR A 146 11.51 20.33 22.39
C THR A 146 11.93 21.29 21.29
N SER A 147 12.44 20.79 20.15
CA SER A 147 12.70 21.59 18.95
C SER A 147 11.42 22.14 18.33
N ALA A 148 10.35 21.33 18.25
CA ALA A 148 9.07 21.77 17.71
C ALA A 148 8.41 22.86 18.56
N MET A 149 8.50 22.78 19.90
CA MET A 149 8.06 23.85 20.82
C MET A 149 8.77 25.19 20.55
N ILE A 150 10.08 25.13 20.30
CA ILE A 150 10.91 26.29 20.00
C ILE A 150 10.54 26.86 18.62
N ASP A 151 10.39 26.02 17.60
CA ASP A 151 10.03 26.43 16.25
C ASP A 151 8.70 27.20 16.25
N GLU A 152 7.68 26.66 16.91
CA GLU A 152 6.36 27.28 17.07
C GLU A 152 6.43 28.65 17.76
N THR A 153 7.14 28.73 18.89
CA THR A 153 7.30 30.00 19.64
C THR A 153 8.01 31.06 18.79
N THR A 154 9.05 30.67 18.03
CA THR A 154 9.76 31.61 17.15
C THR A 154 8.94 32.01 15.92
N GLY A 155 8.16 31.09 15.34
CA GLY A 155 7.24 31.36 14.24
C GLY A 155 6.09 32.31 14.64
N GLY A 156 5.49 32.07 15.81
CA GLY A 156 4.44 32.93 16.38
C GLY A 156 4.91 34.38 16.58
N LEU A 157 6.14 34.59 17.06
CA LEU A 157 6.70 35.94 17.18
C LEU A 157 6.82 36.63 15.81
N VAL A 158 7.31 35.93 14.80
CA VAL A 158 7.44 36.47 13.43
C VAL A 158 6.06 36.76 12.82
N PHE A 159 5.04 35.97 13.15
CA PHE A 159 3.65 36.23 12.75
C PHE A 159 3.11 37.53 13.36
N GLU A 160 3.21 37.71 14.68
CA GLU A 160 2.69 38.90 15.36
C GLU A 160 3.43 40.18 14.97
N LEU A 161 4.75 40.11 14.77
CA LEU A 161 5.52 41.26 14.26
C LEU A 161 5.14 41.63 12.81
N LYS A 162 4.72 40.66 11.99
CA LYS A 162 4.16 40.93 10.65
C LYS A 162 2.77 41.52 10.71
N LYS A 163 1.90 40.99 11.56
CA LYS A 163 0.55 41.50 11.83
C LYS A 163 0.59 42.94 12.36
N ALA A 164 1.58 43.27 13.19
CA ALA A 164 1.86 44.64 13.65
C ALA A 164 2.57 45.54 12.61
N GLY A 165 2.83 45.06 11.39
CA GLY A 165 3.48 45.82 10.32
C GLY A 165 4.98 46.12 10.53
N LYS A 166 5.62 45.51 11.54
CA LYS A 166 7.03 45.73 11.89
C LYS A 166 8.00 44.95 10.98
N LEU A 167 7.50 43.95 10.25
CA LEU A 167 8.27 43.11 9.32
C LEU A 167 7.71 43.18 7.89
N GLY A 168 8.54 42.86 6.90
CA GLY A 168 8.17 42.96 5.49
C GLY A 168 7.06 41.98 5.04
N PRO A 169 6.35 42.32 3.94
CA PRO A 169 5.15 41.62 3.50
C PRO A 169 5.41 40.18 3.00
N GLY A 170 4.32 39.40 2.92
CA GLY A 170 4.32 37.98 2.54
C GLY A 170 4.44 37.03 3.74
N SER A 171 4.35 35.72 3.50
CA SER A 171 4.52 34.71 4.55
C SER A 171 5.99 34.61 5.02
N ALA A 172 6.22 34.07 6.21
CA ALA A 172 7.54 33.67 6.71
C ALA A 172 7.49 32.22 7.15
N PHE A 173 8.62 31.51 6.98
CA PHE A 173 8.76 30.09 7.33
C PHE A 173 10.18 29.85 7.85
N THR A 174 10.37 28.90 8.76
CA THR A 174 11.70 28.54 9.27
C THR A 174 12.55 27.89 8.17
N VAL A 175 13.76 28.39 7.92
CA VAL A 175 14.75 27.73 7.02
C VAL A 175 15.99 27.21 7.74
N ARG A 176 16.19 27.62 8.99
CA ARG A 176 17.21 27.07 9.89
C ARG A 176 16.70 27.20 11.30
N LEU A 177 16.80 26.11 12.04
CA LEU A 177 16.66 26.07 13.49
C LEU A 177 17.89 25.36 14.04
N GLU A 178 18.55 25.96 15.01
CA GLU A 178 19.75 25.45 15.67
C GLU A 178 19.48 25.43 17.17
N VAL A 179 19.61 24.26 17.81
CA VAL A 179 19.15 24.02 19.19
C VAL A 179 20.27 23.41 20.03
N ASP A 180 20.67 24.10 21.09
CA ASP A 180 21.66 23.66 22.06
C ASP A 180 21.00 22.93 23.24
N TYR A 181 21.18 21.60 23.30
CA TYR A 181 20.65 20.72 24.35
C TYR A 181 21.47 20.81 25.65
N LYS A 182 21.33 21.93 26.37
CA LYS A 182 22.14 22.24 27.57
C LYS A 182 21.89 21.32 28.77
N ARG A 183 20.65 20.86 28.98
CA ARG A 183 20.24 19.93 30.05
C ARG A 183 18.99 19.13 29.61
N PRO A 184 18.75 17.92 30.15
CA PRO A 184 17.52 17.18 29.90
C PRO A 184 16.29 17.93 30.43
N MET A 185 15.20 17.95 29.65
CA MET A 185 13.91 18.49 30.10
C MET A 185 13.06 17.36 30.70
N PRO A 186 12.68 17.41 31.99
CA PRO A 186 11.83 16.40 32.59
C PRO A 186 10.41 16.46 32.01
N ALA A 187 9.78 15.30 31.85
CA ALA A 187 8.36 15.22 31.50
C ALA A 187 7.47 15.54 32.71
N SER A 188 6.20 15.89 32.46
CA SER A 188 5.29 16.47 33.49
C SER A 188 5.76 17.83 34.05
N ALA A 189 6.63 18.54 33.33
CA ALA A 189 7.07 19.88 33.70
C ALA A 189 6.16 20.96 33.08
N ASP A 190 5.94 22.02 33.84
CA ASP A 190 5.44 23.30 33.34
C ASP A 190 6.66 24.14 32.93
N VAL A 191 6.68 24.67 31.71
CA VAL A 191 7.82 25.40 31.12
C VAL A 191 7.34 26.63 30.34
N VAL A 192 8.25 27.58 30.12
CA VAL A 192 8.07 28.70 29.19
C VAL A 192 9.14 28.67 28.11
N CYS A 193 8.73 28.76 26.85
CA CYS A 193 9.62 29.13 25.77
C CYS A 193 9.46 30.63 25.51
N SER A 194 10.55 31.39 25.57
CA SER A 194 10.57 32.84 25.34
C SER A 194 11.36 33.15 24.08
N ALA A 195 10.74 33.79 23.10
CA ALA A 195 11.36 34.20 21.84
C ALA A 195 11.49 35.73 21.75
N ARG A 196 12.57 36.19 21.09
CA ARG A 196 12.84 37.60 20.77
C ARG A 196 13.59 37.72 19.45
N VAL A 197 13.37 38.81 18.71
CA VAL A 197 14.20 39.12 17.53
C VAL A 197 15.63 39.41 17.97
N GLU A 198 16.58 38.88 17.22
CA GLU A 198 18.01 39.12 17.42
C GLU A 198 18.57 40.06 16.33
N SER A 199 18.19 39.84 15.06
CA SER A 199 18.53 40.74 13.95
C SER A 199 17.62 40.53 12.74
N VAL A 200 17.58 41.52 11.84
CA VAL A 200 16.89 41.43 10.54
C VAL A 200 17.89 41.75 9.42
N GLU A 201 18.19 40.77 8.58
CA GLU A 201 19.18 40.82 7.51
C GLU A 201 18.49 40.76 6.14
N GLY A 202 18.09 41.93 5.63
CA GLY A 202 17.34 42.02 4.39
C GLY A 202 16.02 41.26 4.49
N ARG A 203 15.87 40.14 3.76
CA ARG A 203 14.66 39.29 3.81
C ARG A 203 14.67 38.23 4.91
N LYS A 204 15.70 38.14 5.75
CA LYS A 204 15.82 37.13 6.82
C LYS A 204 15.61 37.77 8.20
N VAL A 205 14.78 37.15 9.04
CA VAL A 205 14.67 37.48 10.46
C VAL A 205 15.38 36.39 11.26
N TRP A 206 16.33 36.79 12.11
CA TRP A 206 16.96 35.92 13.10
C TRP A 206 16.25 36.09 14.44
N VAL A 207 15.82 34.98 15.02
CA VAL A 207 15.10 34.93 16.29
C VAL A 207 15.90 34.08 17.27
N TYR A 208 16.09 34.57 18.48
CA TYR A 208 16.63 33.80 19.59
C TYR A 208 15.46 33.32 20.46
N ALA A 209 15.51 32.06 20.91
CA ALA A 209 14.57 31.53 21.88
C ALA A 209 15.25 30.67 22.93
N GLU A 210 14.66 30.63 24.12
CA GLU A 210 15.11 29.78 25.23
C GLU A 210 13.93 29.13 25.94
N VAL A 211 14.14 27.93 26.47
CA VAL A 211 13.15 27.20 27.26
C VAL A 211 13.62 27.16 28.71
N ALA A 212 12.74 27.47 29.65
CA ALA A 212 13.02 27.50 31.08
C ALA A 212 11.84 26.98 31.90
N ASP A 213 12.11 26.61 33.17
CA ASP A 213 11.10 26.28 34.18
C ASP A 213 10.21 27.48 34.55
N ARG A 214 10.75 28.68 34.39
CA ARG A 214 10.10 29.99 34.57
C ARG A 214 10.96 31.09 33.92
N PRO A 215 10.47 32.32 33.72
CA PRO A 215 11.28 33.44 33.22
C PRO A 215 12.53 33.65 34.08
N GLY A 216 13.70 33.80 33.43
CA GLY A 216 14.99 33.90 34.12
C GLY A 216 15.41 32.64 34.92
N GLY A 217 14.71 31.52 34.75
CA GLY A 217 14.98 30.24 35.40
C GLY A 217 16.23 29.51 34.89
N THR A 218 16.45 28.28 35.34
CA THR A 218 17.67 27.51 35.06
C THR A 218 17.63 26.74 33.73
N VAL A 219 17.43 27.47 32.64
CA VAL A 219 17.41 27.07 31.21
C VAL A 219 17.94 25.65 30.90
N PRO A 220 17.05 24.68 30.64
CA PRO A 220 17.32 23.58 29.73
C PRO A 220 16.86 23.97 28.31
N LEU A 221 17.82 24.17 27.39
CA LEU A 221 17.65 24.51 25.95
C LEU A 221 17.70 26.00 25.58
N ALA A 222 18.55 26.33 24.62
CA ALA A 222 18.55 27.61 23.92
C ALA A 222 18.67 27.37 22.41
N ALA A 223 18.14 28.27 21.58
CA ALA A 223 18.06 28.07 20.15
C ALA A 223 18.09 29.38 19.34
N ARG A 224 18.45 29.23 18.06
CA ARG A 224 18.50 30.31 17.08
C ARG A 224 17.81 29.88 15.78
N ALA A 225 16.80 30.63 15.36
CA ALA A 225 15.97 30.36 14.20
C ALA A 225 16.13 31.46 13.12
N ALA A 226 15.93 31.11 11.85
CA ALA A 226 16.01 32.04 10.71
C ALA A 226 14.80 31.91 9.78
N PHE A 227 14.21 33.04 9.40
CA PHE A 227 12.96 33.11 8.62
C PHE A 227 13.09 34.04 7.39
N PRO A 228 13.10 33.53 6.14
CA PRO A 228 12.91 34.35 4.95
C PRO A 228 11.45 34.80 4.77
N TYR A 229 11.25 35.92 4.07
CA TYR A 229 9.95 36.33 3.55
C TYR A 229 9.97 36.70 2.06
N THR A 230 8.81 36.67 1.39
CA THR A 230 8.67 36.78 -0.08
C THR A 230 7.81 37.97 -0.51
N THR A 231 8.31 38.79 -1.41
CA THR A 231 7.52 39.82 -2.11
C THR A 231 6.88 39.26 -3.37
N LEU A 232 5.64 39.68 -3.64
CA LEU A 232 4.73 39.10 -4.65
C LEU A 232 5.04 39.50 -6.11
N ALA A 233 6.32 39.46 -6.52
CA ALA A 233 6.78 40.05 -7.79
C ALA A 233 6.96 39.05 -8.97
N CYS A 234 6.91 37.73 -8.72
CA CYS A 234 7.31 36.73 -9.72
C CYS A 234 6.32 36.46 -10.87
N VAL A 235 5.11 37.03 -10.85
CA VAL A 235 4.07 36.75 -11.87
C VAL A 235 4.34 37.46 -13.20
N LEU A 236 5.05 38.60 -13.20
CA LEU A 236 5.24 39.44 -14.40
C LEU A 236 6.32 38.94 -15.39
N LEU A 237 7.21 38.02 -14.98
CA LEU A 237 8.30 37.55 -15.85
C LEU A 237 7.88 36.49 -16.88
N ILE A 238 6.69 35.88 -16.73
CA ILE A 238 6.23 34.81 -17.62
C ILE A 238 5.63 35.36 -18.93
N VAL A 239 5.06 36.57 -18.91
CA VAL A 239 4.43 37.20 -20.10
C VAL A 239 5.47 37.64 -21.14
N GLY A 240 6.70 37.99 -20.72
CA GLY A 240 7.77 38.44 -21.62
C GLY A 240 8.46 37.34 -22.43
N ALA A 241 8.25 36.06 -22.10
CA ALA A 241 8.89 34.94 -22.81
C ALA A 241 8.12 34.50 -24.07
N ALA A 242 6.82 34.78 -24.14
CA ALA A 242 5.94 34.32 -25.23
C ALA A 242 6.20 35.03 -26.58
N THR A 243 6.84 36.20 -26.58
CA THR A 243 7.14 36.98 -27.80
C THR A 243 8.50 36.69 -28.43
N TYR A 244 9.37 35.87 -27.80
CA TYR A 244 10.74 35.65 -28.30
C TYR A 244 10.93 34.37 -29.15
N VAL A 245 9.93 33.49 -29.22
CA VAL A 245 10.02 32.22 -29.99
C VAL A 245 9.77 32.41 -31.49
N GLY A 246 9.29 33.57 -31.93
CA GLY A 246 8.87 33.82 -33.31
C GLY A 246 9.97 34.11 -34.35
N VAL A 247 11.26 34.21 -33.97
CA VAL A 247 12.31 34.76 -34.87
C VAL A 247 13.47 33.78 -35.17
N CYS A 248 13.62 32.68 -34.41
CA CYS A 248 14.73 31.73 -34.60
C CYS A 248 14.41 30.54 -35.52
N GLN A 249 13.51 30.72 -36.50
CA GLN A 249 13.31 29.78 -37.62
C GLN A 249 13.57 30.48 -38.97
N ARG A 250 14.83 30.78 -39.27
CA ARG A 250 15.38 30.96 -40.63
C ARG A 250 16.92 31.11 -40.59
N GLY A 251 17.60 30.23 -41.32
CA GLY A 251 18.84 30.53 -42.06
C GLY A 251 20.11 31.01 -41.33
N GLU A 252 21.09 30.10 -41.28
CA GLU A 252 22.53 30.35 -41.54
C GLU A 252 23.46 31.00 -40.49
N LEU A 253 24.73 30.57 -40.60
CA LEU A 253 26.00 31.17 -40.10
C LEU A 253 26.34 31.18 -38.59
N ALA A 254 27.10 30.15 -38.21
CA ALA A 254 28.50 30.24 -37.75
C ALA A 254 28.93 31.14 -36.56
N MET A 255 29.45 30.46 -35.53
CA MET A 255 30.51 30.86 -34.58
C MET A 255 30.29 32.00 -33.55
N CYS A 256 30.21 31.62 -32.27
CA CYS A 256 31.05 32.22 -31.20
C CYS A 256 31.10 31.36 -29.90
N PRO A 257 32.28 31.18 -29.25
CA PRO A 257 32.42 30.30 -28.07
C PRO A 257 32.32 31.08 -26.74
N ALA A 258 31.15 31.06 -26.07
CA ALA A 258 31.01 31.70 -24.75
C ALA A 258 29.99 31.06 -23.77
N TRP A 259 29.40 29.90 -24.10
CA TRP A 259 28.21 29.38 -23.37
C TRP A 259 28.41 28.17 -22.43
N THR A 260 29.61 27.60 -22.37
CA THR A 260 29.89 26.41 -21.53
C THR A 260 29.88 26.67 -20.02
N ALA A 261 30.04 27.93 -19.58
CA ALA A 261 30.09 28.28 -18.15
C ALA A 261 28.71 28.52 -17.50
N ARG A 262 27.67 28.90 -18.29
CA ARG A 262 26.35 29.27 -17.74
C ARG A 262 25.41 28.08 -17.64
N ALA A 263 25.40 27.20 -18.64
CA ALA A 263 24.65 25.93 -18.60
C ALA A 263 25.07 25.04 -17.41
N ALA A 264 26.37 24.95 -17.12
CA ALA A 264 26.89 24.20 -15.99
C ALA A 264 26.43 24.76 -14.62
N ARG A 265 26.27 26.09 -14.49
CA ARG A 265 25.76 26.72 -13.26
C ARG A 265 24.25 26.55 -13.10
N SER A 266 23.48 26.59 -14.19
CA SER A 266 22.03 26.30 -14.14
C SER A 266 21.76 24.83 -13.80
N ALA A 267 22.53 23.89 -14.35
CA ALA A 267 22.44 22.47 -13.98
C ALA A 267 22.83 22.22 -12.51
N ALA A 268 23.88 22.89 -12.01
CA ALA A 268 24.26 22.81 -10.60
C ALA A 268 23.23 23.47 -9.67
N ALA A 269 22.58 24.56 -10.09
CA ALA A 269 21.50 25.20 -9.33
C ALA A 269 20.23 24.34 -9.30
N ALA A 270 19.87 23.68 -10.41
CA ALA A 270 18.78 22.70 -10.44
C ALA A 270 19.08 21.49 -9.54
N ALA A 271 20.32 20.97 -9.58
CA ALA A 271 20.78 19.90 -8.69
C ALA A 271 20.90 20.33 -7.21
N ALA A 272 21.03 21.63 -6.92
CA ALA A 272 21.01 22.17 -5.56
C ALA A 272 19.58 22.40 -5.05
N ALA A 273 18.66 22.87 -5.91
CA ALA A 273 17.24 22.99 -5.59
C ALA A 273 16.58 21.61 -5.35
N ALA A 274 17.02 20.58 -6.09
CA ALA A 274 16.60 19.20 -5.87
C ALA A 274 17.12 18.56 -4.57
N ARG A 275 17.95 19.26 -3.77
CA ARG A 275 18.49 18.76 -2.48
C ARG A 275 17.73 19.26 -1.25
N SER A 276 16.70 20.08 -1.41
CA SER A 276 15.99 20.73 -0.29
C SER A 276 14.48 20.42 -0.27
N CYS A 277 14.13 19.13 -0.23
CA CYS A 277 12.86 18.59 0.34
C CYS A 277 12.82 17.06 0.18
N PRO A 278 13.11 16.25 1.22
CA PRO A 278 13.01 14.79 1.12
C PRO A 278 11.62 14.31 0.66
N ALA A 279 10.56 14.94 1.18
CA ALA A 279 9.17 14.59 0.89
C ALA A 279 8.70 14.87 -0.56
N GLN A 280 9.39 15.75 -1.31
CA GLN A 280 9.06 16.02 -2.73
C GLN A 280 9.78 15.09 -3.71
N LEU A 281 10.79 14.34 -3.28
CA LEU A 281 11.34 13.29 -4.14
C LEU A 281 10.38 12.09 -4.19
N ASP A 282 9.79 11.68 -3.08
CA ASP A 282 9.06 10.41 -3.01
C ASP A 282 7.77 10.36 -3.85
N SER A 283 7.21 11.52 -4.22
CA SER A 283 5.94 11.67 -4.97
C SER A 283 6.09 11.94 -6.48
N GLN A 284 7.30 11.81 -7.05
CA GLN A 284 7.54 12.01 -8.49
C GLN A 284 7.71 10.70 -9.26
N ILE A 285 6.94 10.56 -10.34
CA ILE A 285 7.05 9.46 -11.31
C ILE A 285 7.87 9.96 -12.52
N LEU A 286 8.90 9.20 -12.92
CA LEU A 286 9.69 9.53 -14.11
C LEU A 286 8.83 9.39 -15.37
N GLY A 287 8.89 10.37 -16.28
CA GLY A 287 8.12 10.34 -17.53
C GLY A 287 6.62 10.67 -17.41
N GLU A 288 6.07 10.81 -16.20
CA GLU A 288 4.67 11.16 -15.97
C GLU A 288 4.55 12.51 -15.24
N PRO A 289 4.29 13.62 -15.96
CA PRO A 289 4.22 14.95 -15.37
C PRO A 289 2.91 15.24 -14.64
N GLN A 290 1.85 14.43 -14.81
CA GLN A 290 0.52 14.64 -14.22
C GLN A 290 -0.11 13.30 -13.74
N PRO A 291 0.38 12.75 -12.61
CA PRO A 291 -0.22 11.55 -12.01
C PRO A 291 -1.68 11.79 -11.61
N PHE A 292 -2.50 10.73 -11.64
CA PHE A 292 -3.88 10.74 -11.15
C PHE A 292 -3.94 10.81 -9.62
N LEU A 293 -3.03 10.11 -8.93
CA LEU A 293 -2.85 10.29 -7.51
C LEU A 293 -2.20 11.65 -7.21
N PRO A 294 -2.82 12.51 -6.38
CA PRO A 294 -2.19 13.72 -5.89
C PRO A 294 -0.83 13.43 -5.22
N PRO A 295 0.14 14.38 -5.24
CA PRO A 295 1.46 14.16 -4.66
C PRO A 295 1.45 13.75 -3.17
N ASP A 296 0.49 14.25 -2.39
CA ASP A 296 0.28 13.86 -0.99
C ASP A 296 -0.30 12.45 -0.85
N ALA A 297 -1.14 12.01 -1.80
CA ALA A 297 -1.65 10.64 -1.85
C ALA A 297 -0.57 9.64 -2.28
N LEU A 298 0.28 10.00 -3.25
CA LEU A 298 1.47 9.21 -3.61
C LEU A 298 2.42 9.06 -2.41
N ALA A 299 2.69 10.16 -1.69
CA ALA A 299 3.55 10.14 -0.51
C ALA A 299 2.97 9.27 0.62
N ARG A 300 1.68 9.45 0.98
CA ARG A 300 1.00 8.61 1.99
C ARG A 300 0.91 7.14 1.58
N GLY A 301 0.82 6.86 0.28
CA GLY A 301 0.76 5.50 -0.25
C GLY A 301 2.02 4.67 0.00
N VAL A 302 3.15 5.27 0.37
CA VAL A 302 4.36 4.55 0.76
C VAL A 302 4.41 4.45 2.30
N SER A 303 3.80 3.39 2.85
CA SER A 303 3.79 3.16 4.31
C SER A 303 5.20 2.95 4.87
N THR A 304 6.06 2.31 4.09
CA THR A 304 7.50 2.23 4.30
C THR A 304 8.19 2.00 2.96
N TYR A 305 9.45 2.42 2.83
CA TYR A 305 10.29 2.14 1.66
C TYR A 305 11.49 1.23 2.00
N GLY A 306 11.72 0.92 3.28
CA GLY A 306 12.96 0.29 3.73
C GLY A 306 14.21 1.10 3.36
N SER A 307 15.35 0.41 3.22
CA SER A 307 16.62 0.98 2.75
C SER A 307 16.58 1.41 1.28
N GLY A 308 15.71 0.78 0.49
CA GLY A 308 15.66 0.92 -0.97
C GLY A 308 16.83 0.29 -1.73
N GLU A 309 17.77 -0.43 -1.10
CA GLU A 309 18.98 -0.94 -1.78
C GLU A 309 18.70 -1.85 -2.97
N ARG A 310 17.67 -2.70 -2.89
CA ARG A 310 17.26 -3.55 -4.01
C ARG A 310 16.64 -2.74 -5.16
N PHE A 311 15.88 -1.70 -4.83
CA PHE A 311 15.35 -0.74 -5.81
C PHE A 311 16.46 0.14 -6.43
N GLU A 312 17.53 0.45 -5.70
CA GLU A 312 18.73 1.09 -6.25
C GLU A 312 19.43 0.17 -7.28
N ARG A 313 19.54 -1.13 -6.99
CA ARG A 313 20.11 -2.12 -7.95
C ARG A 313 19.28 -2.20 -9.23
N LEU A 314 17.96 -2.31 -9.11
CA LEU A 314 17.02 -2.28 -10.23
C LEU A 314 17.15 -0.96 -11.02
N GLY A 315 17.17 0.17 -10.33
CA GLY A 315 17.34 1.49 -10.92
C GLY A 315 18.65 1.63 -11.70
N ARG A 316 19.75 1.08 -11.18
CA ARG A 316 21.03 1.02 -11.88
C ARG A 316 20.98 0.12 -13.12
N LYS A 317 20.25 -0.99 -13.09
CA LYS A 317 20.04 -1.87 -14.27
C LYS A 317 19.32 -1.09 -15.39
N LEU A 318 18.25 -0.37 -15.04
CA LEU A 318 17.49 0.49 -15.95
C LEU A 318 18.31 1.67 -16.52
N LEU A 319 19.08 2.38 -15.68
CA LEU A 319 19.96 3.47 -16.12
C LEU A 319 21.07 3.01 -17.09
N ASN A 320 21.51 1.76 -16.99
CA ASN A 320 22.47 1.15 -17.91
C ASN A 320 21.80 0.58 -19.18
N GLY A 321 20.50 0.80 -19.39
CA GLY A 321 19.77 0.32 -20.55
C GLY A 321 19.66 -1.21 -20.64
N GLN A 322 19.76 -1.91 -19.50
CA GLN A 322 19.74 -3.38 -19.46
C GLN A 322 18.30 -3.91 -19.36
N PRO A 323 17.99 -5.07 -19.97
CA PRO A 323 16.68 -5.72 -19.83
C PRO A 323 16.42 -6.09 -18.37
N ILE A 324 15.21 -5.80 -17.90
CA ILE A 324 14.68 -6.33 -16.63
C ILE A 324 13.60 -7.39 -16.87
N THR A 325 13.56 -8.40 -16.00
CA THR A 325 12.45 -9.35 -15.84
C THR A 325 11.59 -8.93 -14.64
N VAL A 326 10.28 -8.77 -14.84
CA VAL A 326 9.31 -8.35 -13.81
C VAL A 326 8.26 -9.45 -13.63
N ALA A 327 8.04 -9.89 -12.39
CA ALA A 327 7.02 -10.84 -12.02
C ALA A 327 5.96 -10.20 -11.11
N PHE A 328 4.69 -10.26 -11.51
CA PHE A 328 3.54 -9.84 -10.70
C PHE A 328 2.85 -11.07 -10.11
N LEU A 329 2.79 -11.16 -8.79
CA LEU A 329 2.23 -12.30 -8.05
C LEU A 329 1.08 -11.80 -7.19
N GLY A 330 -0.13 -12.34 -7.37
CA GLY A 330 -1.28 -11.84 -6.63
C GLY A 330 -2.61 -12.42 -7.05
N GLY A 331 -3.68 -11.79 -6.57
CA GLY A 331 -5.05 -12.26 -6.76
C GLY A 331 -5.69 -11.99 -8.13
N SER A 332 -7.02 -11.89 -8.13
CA SER A 332 -7.82 -11.51 -9.31
C SER A 332 -7.57 -10.08 -9.78
N ILE A 333 -6.98 -9.23 -8.93
CA ILE A 333 -6.62 -7.86 -9.24
C ILE A 333 -5.35 -7.84 -10.09
N THR A 334 -4.31 -8.56 -9.67
CA THR A 334 -3.10 -8.82 -10.47
C THR A 334 -3.41 -9.49 -11.81
N TRP A 335 -4.35 -10.45 -11.85
CA TRP A 335 -4.89 -11.02 -13.11
C TRP A 335 -5.49 -9.96 -14.07
N GLY A 336 -5.85 -8.80 -13.55
CA GLY A 336 -6.35 -7.66 -14.31
C GLY A 336 -7.87 -7.47 -14.28
N ARG A 337 -8.60 -8.12 -13.37
CA ARG A 337 -10.05 -7.94 -13.28
C ARG A 337 -10.39 -6.49 -12.93
N GLY A 338 -11.28 -5.89 -13.71
CA GLY A 338 -11.63 -4.46 -13.63
C GLY A 338 -10.81 -3.54 -14.55
N GLY A 339 -9.71 -4.01 -15.17
CA GLY A 339 -8.85 -3.23 -16.07
C GLY A 339 -9.10 -3.52 -17.56
N TYR A 340 -10.25 -3.09 -18.09
CA TYR A 340 -10.73 -3.44 -19.44
C TYR A 340 -10.51 -2.39 -20.54
N GLU A 341 -10.30 -1.11 -20.19
CA GLU A 341 -10.24 0.02 -21.14
C GLU A 341 -8.79 0.52 -21.32
N GLY A 342 -8.24 1.24 -20.35
CA GLY A 342 -6.83 1.64 -20.31
C GLY A 342 -5.90 0.61 -19.64
N GLY A 343 -6.43 -0.55 -19.26
CA GLY A 343 -5.71 -1.73 -18.80
C GLY A 343 -5.57 -1.85 -17.28
N SER A 344 -5.20 -3.05 -16.85
CA SER A 344 -4.85 -3.33 -15.45
C SER A 344 -3.59 -2.61 -15.00
N PHE A 345 -3.33 -2.58 -13.69
CA PHE A 345 -2.12 -1.95 -13.15
C PHE A 345 -0.83 -2.58 -13.73
N THR A 346 -0.84 -3.88 -14.04
CA THR A 346 0.31 -4.58 -14.66
C THR A 346 0.55 -4.12 -16.10
N ASN A 347 -0.52 -3.93 -16.89
CA ASN A 347 -0.45 -3.36 -18.24
C ASN A 347 0.05 -1.90 -18.21
N ARG A 348 -0.47 -1.10 -17.28
CA ARG A 348 -0.11 0.32 -17.11
C ARG A 348 1.35 0.49 -16.69
N PHE A 349 1.82 -0.31 -15.73
CA PHE A 349 3.24 -0.37 -15.38
C PHE A 349 4.13 -0.81 -16.54
N THR A 350 3.70 -1.80 -17.32
CA THR A 350 4.43 -2.27 -18.52
C THR A 350 4.58 -1.16 -19.57
N ALA A 351 3.50 -0.43 -19.86
CA ALA A 351 3.51 0.67 -20.81
C ALA A 351 4.44 1.80 -20.34
N TRP A 352 4.37 2.17 -19.05
CA TRP A 352 5.27 3.15 -18.43
C TRP A 352 6.73 2.72 -18.48
N LEU A 353 7.04 1.47 -18.13
CA LEU A 353 8.39 0.92 -18.13
C LEU A 353 9.00 1.00 -19.54
N ASN A 354 8.27 0.51 -20.55
CA ASN A 354 8.75 0.51 -21.94
C ASN A 354 8.87 1.93 -22.53
N ALA A 355 8.04 2.89 -22.09
CA ALA A 355 8.15 4.28 -22.51
C ALA A 355 9.33 5.02 -21.84
N THR A 356 9.60 4.71 -20.56
CA THR A 356 10.63 5.42 -19.76
C THR A 356 12.02 4.80 -19.92
N PHE A 357 12.09 3.48 -20.06
CA PHE A 357 13.31 2.69 -20.23
C PHE A 357 13.13 1.71 -21.40
N PRO A 358 13.16 2.18 -22.66
CA PRO A 358 12.88 1.34 -23.81
C PRO A 358 13.97 0.28 -24.03
N HIS A 359 13.62 -1.00 -23.84
CA HIS A 359 14.49 -2.12 -24.19
C HIS A 359 13.68 -3.34 -24.68
N PRO A 360 13.98 -3.92 -25.87
CA PRO A 360 13.16 -4.98 -26.47
C PRO A 360 13.21 -6.32 -25.71
N GLY A 361 14.24 -6.51 -24.87
CA GLY A 361 14.38 -7.68 -24.01
C GLY A 361 13.68 -7.60 -22.64
N HIS A 362 12.81 -6.61 -22.40
CA HIS A 362 12.00 -6.60 -21.17
C HIS A 362 11.03 -7.78 -21.14
N ARG A 363 11.03 -8.53 -20.03
CA ARG A 363 10.13 -9.65 -19.79
C ARG A 363 9.16 -9.28 -18.68
N ILE A 364 7.88 -9.20 -18.99
CA ILE A 364 6.83 -8.96 -17.99
C ILE A 364 5.98 -10.21 -17.87
N ILE A 365 5.88 -10.73 -16.66
CA ILE A 365 5.24 -12.01 -16.38
C ILE A 365 4.15 -11.76 -15.34
N ASN A 366 2.89 -11.94 -15.76
CA ASN A 366 1.74 -11.82 -14.89
C ASN A 366 1.37 -13.21 -14.37
N HIS A 367 1.72 -13.47 -13.11
CA HIS A 367 1.39 -14.67 -12.37
C HIS A 367 0.15 -14.46 -11.47
N GLY A 368 -0.76 -13.55 -11.84
CA GLY A 368 -2.02 -13.37 -11.14
C GLY A 368 -2.86 -14.65 -11.11
N LEU A 369 -3.58 -14.89 -10.02
CA LEU A 369 -4.49 -16.03 -9.86
C LEU A 369 -5.76 -15.60 -9.12
N PRO A 370 -6.93 -15.61 -9.78
CA PRO A 370 -8.18 -15.24 -9.14
C PRO A 370 -8.45 -15.99 -7.83
N ALA A 371 -8.65 -15.21 -6.76
CA ALA A 371 -8.99 -15.66 -5.40
C ALA A 371 -7.97 -16.60 -4.69
N VAL A 372 -6.75 -16.80 -5.21
CA VAL A 372 -5.68 -17.59 -4.57
C VAL A 372 -4.98 -16.80 -3.45
N THR A 373 -4.68 -17.45 -2.32
CA THR A 373 -3.93 -16.87 -1.18
C THR A 373 -2.41 -16.97 -1.40
N SER A 374 -1.64 -16.12 -0.70
CA SER A 374 -0.17 -16.14 -0.74
C SER A 374 0.43 -17.47 -0.27
N ALA A 375 -0.22 -18.15 0.69
CA ALA A 375 0.20 -19.45 1.19
C ALA A 375 0.11 -20.56 0.13
N LEU A 376 -0.97 -20.57 -0.67
CA LEU A 376 -1.09 -21.50 -1.80
C LEU A 376 -0.08 -21.14 -2.90
N PHE A 377 0.17 -19.84 -3.09
CA PHE A 377 1.17 -19.34 -4.04
C PHE A 377 2.61 -19.71 -3.66
N ALA A 378 2.97 -19.64 -2.37
CA ALA A 378 4.27 -20.05 -1.85
C ALA A 378 4.57 -21.54 -2.14
N ALA A 379 3.51 -22.37 -2.12
CA ALA A 379 3.58 -23.78 -2.45
C ALA A 379 3.64 -24.06 -3.97
N CYS A 380 3.28 -23.10 -4.82
CA CYS A 380 3.27 -23.20 -6.29
C CYS A 380 4.28 -22.24 -6.95
N TYR A 381 5.39 -21.95 -6.27
CA TYR A 381 6.29 -20.85 -6.62
C TYR A 381 7.15 -21.09 -7.86
N ASP A 382 7.38 -22.34 -8.26
CA ASP A 382 8.40 -22.75 -9.25
C ASP A 382 8.17 -22.24 -10.69
N LYS A 383 7.10 -21.46 -10.92
CA LYS A 383 6.84 -20.75 -12.18
C LYS A 383 7.54 -19.38 -12.27
N VAL A 384 8.01 -18.83 -11.15
CA VAL A 384 8.73 -17.54 -11.12
C VAL A 384 10.18 -17.74 -11.57
N PRO A 385 10.67 -17.04 -12.61
CA PRO A 385 12.04 -17.24 -13.09
C PRO A 385 13.12 -16.75 -12.13
N GLU A 386 14.21 -17.50 -12.01
CA GLU A 386 15.42 -17.15 -11.24
C GLU A 386 16.08 -15.83 -11.67
N ASP A 387 15.90 -15.41 -12.93
CA ASP A 387 16.42 -14.16 -13.48
C ASP A 387 15.50 -12.94 -13.24
N THR A 388 14.47 -13.07 -12.40
CA THR A 388 13.59 -11.96 -12.04
C THR A 388 14.35 -10.84 -11.32
N ASP A 389 14.14 -9.59 -11.75
CA ASP A 389 14.74 -8.38 -11.17
C ASP A 389 13.77 -7.59 -10.26
N LEU A 390 12.46 -7.69 -10.53
CA LEU A 390 11.41 -7.04 -9.75
C LEU A 390 10.25 -8.01 -9.51
N ILE A 391 9.89 -8.19 -8.24
CA ILE A 391 8.73 -8.95 -7.78
C ILE A 391 7.73 -7.98 -7.15
N VAL A 392 6.47 -8.10 -7.53
CA VAL A 392 5.36 -7.33 -6.96
C VAL A 392 4.35 -8.29 -6.35
N LEU A 393 4.03 -8.12 -5.07
CA LEU A 393 3.10 -8.98 -4.33
C LEU A 393 1.78 -8.23 -4.06
N ASP A 394 0.63 -8.83 -4.40
CA ASP A 394 -0.73 -8.30 -4.22
C ASP A 394 -1.68 -9.37 -3.67
N PHE A 395 -1.74 -9.46 -2.33
CA PHE A 395 -2.52 -10.49 -1.61
C PHE A 395 -3.43 -9.93 -0.49
N ALA A 396 -3.47 -8.61 -0.28
CA ALA A 396 -4.16 -8.01 0.86
C ALA A 396 -5.69 -8.23 0.88
N VAL A 397 -6.33 -8.43 -0.28
CA VAL A 397 -7.75 -8.84 -0.37
C VAL A 397 -7.93 -10.36 -0.32
N ASN A 398 -6.91 -11.14 -0.69
CA ASN A 398 -7.00 -12.59 -0.79
C ASN A 398 -6.73 -13.29 0.55
N ASP A 399 -5.74 -12.83 1.31
CA ASP A 399 -5.33 -13.40 2.61
C ASP A 399 -6.16 -12.85 3.78
N GLY A 400 -7.24 -12.11 3.48
CA GLY A 400 -7.88 -11.17 4.38
C GLY A 400 -9.08 -11.70 5.16
N HIS A 401 -8.87 -12.07 6.42
CA HIS A 401 -9.94 -12.16 7.42
C HIS A 401 -10.04 -10.84 8.20
N VAL A 402 -11.16 -10.12 8.05
CA VAL A 402 -11.59 -9.10 9.02
C VAL A 402 -13.08 -9.26 9.25
N SER A 403 -13.46 -9.89 10.36
CA SER A 403 -14.86 -10.07 10.71
C SER A 403 -15.38 -8.86 11.51
N PRO A 404 -16.58 -8.33 11.23
CA PRO A 404 -17.22 -7.31 12.07
C PRO A 404 -17.55 -7.82 13.49
N THR A 405 -17.68 -9.14 13.67
CA THR A 405 -18.16 -9.78 14.91
C THR A 405 -17.11 -10.64 15.62
N TRP A 406 -15.94 -10.86 15.01
CA TRP A 406 -14.94 -11.80 15.52
C TRP A 406 -13.52 -11.24 15.39
N ARG A 407 -13.17 -10.27 16.25
CA ARG A 407 -11.77 -9.86 16.45
C ARG A 407 -10.96 -10.91 17.24
N ASP A 408 -11.66 -11.87 17.87
CA ASP A 408 -11.16 -12.66 19.00
C ASP A 408 -11.06 -14.19 18.77
N LYS A 409 -11.21 -14.70 17.55
CA LYS A 409 -11.01 -16.15 17.29
C LYS A 409 -9.58 -16.55 16.93
N ASP A 410 -8.84 -15.72 16.20
CA ASP A 410 -7.43 -15.97 15.87
C ASP A 410 -6.50 -14.75 16.10
N GLY A 411 -7.04 -13.54 16.23
CA GLY A 411 -6.28 -12.31 16.51
C GLY A 411 -5.22 -11.96 15.44
N TYR A 412 -4.29 -11.07 15.81
CA TYR A 412 -3.08 -10.81 15.03
C TYR A 412 -2.12 -12.01 15.14
N SER A 413 -2.30 -13.02 14.30
CA SER A 413 -1.50 -14.26 14.33
C SER A 413 -0.56 -14.38 13.14
N PHE A 414 0.69 -13.98 13.36
CA PHE A 414 1.80 -14.23 12.43
C PHE A 414 2.16 -15.72 12.30
N THR A 415 1.70 -16.57 13.23
CA THR A 415 1.84 -18.03 13.21
C THR A 415 0.64 -18.75 12.59
N SER A 416 -0.31 -18.01 12.00
CA SER A 416 -1.36 -18.60 11.16
C SER A 416 -0.79 -19.09 9.82
N GLY A 417 -1.39 -20.13 9.24
CA GLY A 417 -0.93 -20.70 7.96
C GLY A 417 -0.88 -19.68 6.82
N ALA A 418 -1.84 -18.73 6.78
CA ALA A 418 -1.86 -17.63 5.82
C ALA A 418 -0.66 -16.68 5.97
N ARG A 419 -0.33 -16.24 7.20
CA ARG A 419 0.80 -15.30 7.44
C ARG A 419 2.15 -15.98 7.31
N MET A 420 2.26 -17.22 7.79
CA MET A 420 3.47 -18.01 7.58
C MET A 420 3.71 -18.27 6.10
N GLY A 421 2.66 -18.58 5.33
CA GLY A 421 2.75 -18.74 3.87
C GLY A 421 3.13 -17.45 3.14
N PHE A 422 2.59 -16.29 3.53
CA PHE A 422 3.01 -14.99 2.99
C PHE A 422 4.50 -14.72 3.25
N GLU A 423 4.99 -15.01 4.46
CA GLU A 423 6.41 -14.91 4.77
C GLU A 423 7.25 -15.88 3.91
N GLN A 424 6.84 -17.15 3.77
CA GLN A 424 7.55 -18.11 2.91
C GLN A 424 7.61 -17.63 1.45
N LEU A 425 6.54 -17.01 0.94
CA LEU A 425 6.50 -16.40 -0.39
C LEU A 425 7.52 -15.26 -0.54
N MET A 426 7.60 -14.37 0.45
CA MET A 426 8.60 -13.30 0.49
C MET A 426 10.03 -13.86 0.55
N ARG A 427 10.28 -14.85 1.39
CA ARG A 427 11.61 -15.46 1.56
C ARG A 427 12.09 -16.17 0.30
N LYS A 428 11.24 -16.99 -0.34
CA LYS A 428 11.49 -17.58 -1.67
C LYS A 428 11.86 -16.51 -2.70
N SER A 429 11.07 -15.45 -2.77
CA SER A 429 11.27 -14.32 -3.69
C SER A 429 12.60 -13.59 -3.47
N LEU A 430 13.01 -13.37 -2.22
CA LEU A 430 14.24 -12.65 -1.90
C LEU A 430 15.51 -13.50 -2.02
N LYS A 431 15.37 -14.84 -2.09
CA LYS A 431 16.44 -15.82 -2.28
C LYS A 431 16.81 -16.09 -3.74
N LEU A 432 15.98 -15.71 -4.72
CA LEU A 432 16.27 -15.90 -6.14
C LEU A 432 17.66 -15.37 -6.51
N GLN A 433 18.33 -16.04 -7.46
CA GLN A 433 19.73 -15.77 -7.80
C GLN A 433 19.99 -14.30 -8.17
N GLY A 434 19.03 -13.64 -8.84
CA GLY A 434 19.11 -12.23 -9.22
C GLY A 434 19.06 -11.22 -8.07
N GLN A 435 18.74 -11.65 -6.84
CA GLN A 435 18.48 -10.78 -5.68
C GLN A 435 17.47 -9.65 -5.99
N PRO A 436 16.25 -9.97 -6.46
CA PRO A 436 15.30 -9.01 -6.99
C PRO A 436 14.94 -7.89 -6.00
N ALA A 437 14.51 -6.76 -6.54
CA ALA A 437 13.64 -5.83 -5.84
C ALA A 437 12.29 -6.50 -5.56
N LEU A 438 11.73 -6.28 -4.37
CA LEU A 438 10.43 -6.79 -3.99
C LEU A 438 9.60 -5.65 -3.42
N ALA A 439 8.41 -5.39 -3.98
CA ALA A 439 7.44 -4.47 -3.41
C ALA A 439 6.14 -5.18 -3.07
N LEU A 440 5.57 -4.84 -1.91
CA LEU A 440 4.25 -5.26 -1.49
C LEU A 440 3.24 -4.18 -1.89
N LEU A 441 2.46 -4.44 -2.94
CA LEU A 441 1.43 -3.54 -3.44
C LEU A 441 0.07 -3.97 -2.89
N GLN A 442 -0.44 -3.22 -1.93
CA GLN A 442 -1.64 -3.59 -1.18
C GLN A 442 -2.86 -2.83 -1.70
N PHE A 443 -3.84 -3.58 -2.21
CA PHE A 443 -5.19 -3.11 -2.48
C PHE A 443 -6.13 -3.49 -1.34
N PHE A 444 -7.19 -2.70 -1.14
CA PHE A 444 -8.24 -2.97 -0.17
C PHE A 444 -9.65 -2.81 -0.77
N SER A 445 -10.58 -3.67 -0.38
CA SER A 445 -12.01 -3.49 -0.68
C SER A 445 -12.64 -2.51 0.30
N TRP A 446 -13.19 -1.41 -0.21
CA TRP A 446 -13.92 -0.45 0.61
C TRP A 446 -15.08 -1.10 1.38
N ASN A 447 -15.86 -1.97 0.72
CA ASN A 447 -16.98 -2.66 1.37
C ASN A 447 -16.53 -3.71 2.40
N ALA A 448 -15.34 -4.30 2.27
CA ALA A 448 -14.79 -5.19 3.29
C ALA A 448 -14.45 -4.45 4.60
N THR A 449 -14.18 -3.13 4.54
CA THR A 449 -13.88 -2.32 5.73
C THR A 449 -15.11 -1.86 6.52
N ARG A 450 -16.32 -2.22 6.10
CA ARG A 450 -17.59 -1.75 6.69
C ARG A 450 -18.11 -2.71 7.77
N ASP A 451 -19.16 -2.32 8.49
CA ASP A 451 -19.97 -3.29 9.23
C ASP A 451 -20.76 -4.17 8.25
N LYS A 452 -21.27 -5.30 8.73
CA LYS A 452 -22.13 -6.17 7.91
C LYS A 452 -23.36 -6.60 8.68
N VAL A 453 -24.50 -6.64 8.00
CA VAL A 453 -25.73 -7.24 8.53
C VAL A 453 -25.86 -8.64 7.95
N ARG A 454 -25.90 -9.62 8.85
CA ARG A 454 -26.10 -11.02 8.49
C ARG A 454 -27.58 -11.35 8.39
N VAL A 455 -28.06 -11.56 7.16
CA VAL A 455 -29.42 -12.04 6.89
C VAL A 455 -29.36 -13.55 6.63
N PRO A 456 -30.07 -14.40 7.39
CA PRO A 456 -30.08 -15.84 7.16
C PRO A 456 -30.50 -16.19 5.72
N GLY A 457 -29.66 -16.95 5.01
CA GLY A 457 -29.92 -17.35 3.61
C GLY A 457 -29.42 -16.36 2.54
N GLN A 458 -28.78 -15.25 2.91
CA GLN A 458 -28.18 -14.28 1.97
C GLN A 458 -26.68 -14.07 2.26
N GLU A 459 -25.94 -13.48 1.31
CA GLU A 459 -24.58 -13.01 1.58
C GLU A 459 -24.62 -11.77 2.49
N ASP A 460 -23.68 -11.67 3.45
CA ASP A 460 -23.62 -10.56 4.41
C ASP A 460 -23.52 -9.19 3.72
N GLU A 461 -24.53 -8.33 3.90
CA GLU A 461 -24.58 -7.01 3.26
C GLU A 461 -23.78 -5.95 4.04
N PRO A 462 -22.95 -5.12 3.37
CA PRO A 462 -22.16 -4.08 4.03
C PRO A 462 -23.00 -2.86 4.43
N THR A 463 -22.94 -2.50 5.71
CA THR A 463 -23.71 -1.38 6.30
C THR A 463 -22.80 -0.41 7.08
N GLY A 464 -23.34 0.73 7.47
CA GLY A 464 -22.58 1.72 8.27
C GLY A 464 -21.38 2.35 7.52
N PRO A 465 -20.49 3.03 8.25
CA PRO A 465 -19.28 3.65 7.70
C PRO A 465 -18.17 2.62 7.41
N SER A 466 -17.16 3.06 6.66
CA SER A 466 -15.92 2.32 6.41
C SER A 466 -14.85 2.63 7.46
N PHE A 467 -14.10 1.62 7.89
CA PHE A 467 -13.08 1.72 8.95
C PHE A 467 -11.67 1.49 8.41
N PHE A 468 -10.81 2.50 8.53
CA PHE A 468 -9.42 2.49 8.04
C PHE A 468 -8.56 1.32 8.56
N TRP A 469 -8.83 0.82 9.77
CA TRP A 469 -8.08 -0.29 10.38
C TRP A 469 -8.64 -1.67 10.02
N ARG A 470 -9.77 -1.78 9.31
CA ARG A 470 -10.39 -3.08 8.98
C ARG A 470 -9.80 -3.70 7.72
N THR A 471 -8.48 -3.86 7.71
CA THR A 471 -7.70 -4.46 6.63
C THR A 471 -6.54 -5.26 7.21
N ILE A 472 -6.11 -6.32 6.54
CA ILE A 472 -4.92 -7.10 6.92
C ILE A 472 -3.60 -6.49 6.41
N GLU A 473 -3.66 -5.29 5.84
CA GLU A 473 -2.52 -4.54 5.32
C GLU A 473 -1.39 -4.40 6.35
N ASP A 474 -1.76 -4.20 7.61
CA ASP A 474 -0.83 -3.98 8.72
C ASP A 474 -0.04 -5.27 9.05
N ASP A 475 -0.65 -6.45 8.96
CA ASP A 475 0.02 -7.76 9.11
C ASP A 475 1.08 -7.98 8.01
N LEU A 476 0.64 -7.89 6.74
CA LEU A 476 1.51 -8.16 5.60
C LEU A 476 2.60 -7.08 5.51
N GLY A 477 2.26 -5.84 5.85
CA GLY A 477 3.18 -4.71 5.95
C GLY A 477 4.23 -4.90 7.05
N THR A 478 3.88 -5.54 8.17
CA THR A 478 4.82 -5.88 9.25
C THR A 478 5.84 -6.92 8.79
N ILE A 479 5.38 -7.97 8.11
CA ILE A 479 6.26 -8.99 7.50
C ILE A 479 7.19 -8.34 6.46
N ALA A 480 6.65 -7.48 5.59
CA ALA A 480 7.45 -6.80 4.57
C ALA A 480 8.51 -5.84 5.14
N GLN A 481 8.19 -5.12 6.23
CA GLN A 481 9.15 -4.30 6.96
C GLN A 481 10.32 -5.10 7.54
N TYR A 482 10.05 -6.29 8.08
CA TYR A 482 11.07 -7.19 8.61
C TYR A 482 12.09 -7.62 7.53
N TYR A 483 11.64 -7.72 6.28
CA TYR A 483 12.46 -8.08 5.11
C TYR A 483 12.97 -6.89 4.28
N ASP A 484 12.86 -5.67 4.80
CA ASP A 484 13.32 -4.44 4.15
C ASP A 484 12.68 -4.19 2.75
N ALA A 485 11.42 -4.60 2.58
CA ALA A 485 10.66 -4.43 1.34
C ALA A 485 9.69 -3.22 1.42
N PRO A 486 9.64 -2.35 0.40
CA PRO A 486 8.63 -1.30 0.30
C PRO A 486 7.19 -1.81 0.42
N VAL A 487 6.39 -1.08 1.19
CA VAL A 487 4.95 -1.32 1.37
C VAL A 487 4.19 -0.17 0.72
N LEU A 488 3.51 -0.48 -0.38
CA LEU A 488 2.74 0.45 -1.21
C LEU A 488 1.25 0.23 -0.93
N SER A 489 0.70 0.99 0.01
CA SER A 489 -0.68 0.88 0.47
C SER A 489 -1.60 1.81 -0.31
N LEU A 490 -2.53 1.23 -1.08
CA LEU A 490 -3.57 2.00 -1.74
C LEU A 490 -4.56 2.59 -0.73
N ARG A 491 -4.83 1.88 0.38
CA ARG A 491 -5.61 2.39 1.52
C ARG A 491 -5.04 3.72 2.02
N ASN A 492 -3.75 3.79 2.33
CA ASN A 492 -3.13 5.01 2.85
C ASN A 492 -3.13 6.15 1.81
N ALA A 493 -2.98 5.81 0.53
CA ALA A 493 -3.08 6.79 -0.55
C ALA A 493 -4.49 7.41 -0.67
N VAL A 494 -5.55 6.58 -0.73
CA VAL A 494 -6.87 7.03 -1.22
C VAL A 494 -8.01 7.02 -0.20
N PHE A 495 -7.87 6.48 1.02
CA PHE A 495 -9.01 6.30 1.94
C PHE A 495 -9.74 7.62 2.26
N HIS A 496 -9.01 8.72 2.46
CA HIS A 496 -9.61 10.04 2.66
C HIS A 496 -10.37 10.53 1.42
N LEU A 497 -9.79 10.33 0.23
CA LEU A 497 -10.36 10.73 -1.06
C LEU A 497 -11.67 9.98 -1.35
N LEU A 498 -11.71 8.69 -0.99
CA LEU A 498 -12.90 7.83 -1.05
C LEU A 498 -13.96 8.23 -0.02
N ARG A 499 -13.55 8.69 1.17
CA ARG A 499 -14.47 9.18 2.21
C ARG A 499 -15.09 10.53 1.83
N GLU A 500 -14.35 11.38 1.14
CA GLU A 500 -14.81 12.65 0.57
C GLU A 500 -15.67 12.47 -0.70
N GLY A 501 -15.58 11.31 -1.37
CA GLY A 501 -16.35 11.01 -2.59
C GLY A 501 -15.95 11.86 -3.80
N ARG A 502 -14.68 12.30 -3.85
CA ARG A 502 -14.17 13.17 -4.94
C ARG A 502 -14.32 12.50 -6.30
N PRO A 503 -14.39 13.25 -7.42
CA PRO A 503 -14.33 12.67 -8.76
C PRO A 503 -13.09 11.79 -8.94
N GLY A 504 -13.28 10.58 -9.48
CA GLY A 504 -12.28 9.52 -9.57
C GLY A 504 -12.16 8.64 -8.31
N PHE A 505 -12.75 9.07 -7.19
CA PHE A 505 -12.69 8.44 -5.87
C PHE A 505 -14.09 8.20 -5.28
N GLN A 506 -15.06 7.83 -6.11
CA GLN A 506 -16.36 7.31 -5.65
C GLN A 506 -16.33 5.77 -5.59
N TRP A 507 -17.21 5.17 -4.78
CA TRP A 507 -17.20 3.72 -4.54
C TRP A 507 -18.61 3.12 -4.45
N ASN A 508 -19.63 3.96 -4.58
CA ASN A 508 -21.03 3.64 -4.31
C ASN A 508 -21.77 3.02 -5.51
N VAL A 509 -21.17 2.99 -6.70
CA VAL A 509 -21.75 2.40 -7.90
C VAL A 509 -20.84 1.31 -8.46
N SER A 510 -21.38 0.11 -8.64
CA SER A 510 -20.69 -1.00 -9.32
C SER A 510 -20.68 -0.76 -10.84
N VAL A 511 -19.55 -0.33 -11.39
CA VAL A 511 -19.39 -0.13 -12.84
C VAL A 511 -19.71 -1.41 -13.63
N HIS A 512 -19.47 -2.59 -13.06
CA HIS A 512 -19.85 -3.88 -13.66
C HIS A 512 -21.36 -4.01 -13.97
N HIS A 513 -22.21 -3.36 -13.17
CA HIS A 513 -23.66 -3.43 -13.28
C HIS A 513 -24.27 -2.23 -13.99
N VAL A 514 -23.46 -1.25 -14.42
CA VAL A 514 -23.91 -0.16 -15.27
C VAL A 514 -24.20 -0.73 -16.66
N LYS A 515 -25.48 -0.81 -17.00
CA LYS A 515 -26.01 -1.22 -18.30
C LYS A 515 -27.21 -0.33 -18.64
N ASP A 516 -27.49 -0.19 -19.93
CA ASP A 516 -28.71 0.44 -20.43
C ASP A 516 -28.96 1.89 -19.96
N LEU A 517 -27.90 2.59 -19.55
CA LEU A 517 -27.91 4.02 -19.23
C LEU A 517 -27.60 4.87 -20.49
N PRO A 518 -27.97 6.15 -20.52
CA PRO A 518 -27.51 7.09 -21.53
C PRO A 518 -25.96 7.15 -21.57
N PRO A 519 -25.32 7.20 -22.75
CA PRO A 519 -23.85 7.13 -22.86
C PRO A 519 -23.09 8.19 -22.05
N GLU A 520 -23.64 9.39 -21.91
CA GLU A 520 -23.06 10.47 -21.10
C GLU A 520 -23.06 10.13 -19.61
N GLU A 521 -24.10 9.45 -19.12
CA GLU A 521 -24.19 9.02 -17.72
C GLU A 521 -23.30 7.81 -17.43
N GLU A 522 -23.23 6.83 -18.34
CA GLU A 522 -22.28 5.73 -18.25
C GLU A 522 -20.84 6.26 -18.19
N GLN A 523 -20.46 7.16 -19.09
CA GLN A 523 -19.13 7.77 -19.11
C GLN A 523 -18.84 8.55 -17.81
N ARG A 524 -19.80 9.35 -17.33
CA ARG A 524 -19.69 10.08 -16.04
C ARG A 524 -19.42 9.12 -14.88
N LEU A 525 -20.14 8.00 -14.80
CA LEU A 525 -19.92 6.99 -13.75
C LEU A 525 -18.55 6.30 -13.89
N LYS A 526 -18.12 5.97 -15.11
CA LYS A 526 -16.78 5.43 -15.39
C LYS A 526 -15.64 6.39 -15.07
N GLU A 527 -15.90 7.69 -15.04
CA GLU A 527 -14.92 8.72 -14.66
C GLU A 527 -14.92 9.01 -13.16
N THR A 528 -16.06 8.86 -12.45
CA THR A 528 -16.11 9.14 -11.01
C THR A 528 -15.80 7.96 -10.10
N GLN A 529 -16.07 6.72 -10.51
CA GLN A 529 -15.90 5.53 -9.65
C GLN A 529 -14.44 5.01 -9.61
N PHE A 530 -14.02 4.55 -8.44
CA PHE A 530 -12.71 3.96 -8.14
C PHE A 530 -12.71 2.43 -8.22
N TYR A 531 -13.89 1.81 -8.03
CA TYR A 531 -14.09 0.37 -7.97
C TYR A 531 -14.96 -0.10 -9.13
N TRP A 532 -14.65 -1.27 -9.69
CA TRP A 532 -15.43 -1.88 -10.77
C TRP A 532 -16.62 -2.70 -10.23
N ASP A 533 -16.36 -3.45 -9.16
CA ASP A 533 -17.37 -4.13 -8.33
C ASP A 533 -16.99 -3.94 -6.85
N MET A 534 -17.65 -4.64 -5.92
CA MET A 534 -17.37 -4.50 -4.48
C MET A 534 -15.93 -4.86 -4.04
N ASN A 535 -15.11 -5.51 -4.88
CA ASN A 535 -13.81 -6.06 -4.51
C ASN A 535 -12.67 -5.82 -5.51
N HIS A 536 -12.94 -5.27 -6.71
CA HIS A 536 -11.92 -5.04 -7.73
C HIS A 536 -11.80 -3.55 -8.10
N PRO A 537 -10.58 -3.03 -8.33
CA PRO A 537 -10.39 -1.66 -8.79
C PRO A 537 -11.00 -1.44 -10.17
N TRP A 538 -11.44 -0.22 -10.45
CA TRP A 538 -11.81 0.21 -11.80
C TRP A 538 -10.57 0.61 -12.60
N ASP A 539 -10.65 0.40 -13.91
CA ASP A 539 -9.60 0.62 -14.89
C ASP A 539 -8.95 2.00 -14.80
N ARG A 540 -9.75 3.07 -14.97
CA ARG A 540 -9.25 4.43 -15.19
C ARG A 540 -8.69 5.08 -13.92
N THR A 541 -9.04 4.53 -12.77
CA THR A 541 -8.90 5.14 -11.43
C THR A 541 -8.15 4.20 -10.48
N GLY A 542 -8.77 3.11 -10.03
CA GLY A 542 -8.17 2.18 -9.07
C GLY A 542 -6.93 1.45 -9.61
N HIS A 543 -7.00 0.87 -10.81
CA HIS A 543 -5.86 0.22 -11.47
C HIS A 543 -4.77 1.24 -11.85
N ARG A 544 -5.16 2.47 -12.23
CA ARG A 544 -4.22 3.56 -12.46
C ARG A 544 -3.47 3.96 -11.18
N ALA A 545 -4.17 4.15 -10.07
CA ALA A 545 -3.57 4.48 -8.78
C ALA A 545 -2.62 3.40 -8.26
N MET A 546 -2.98 2.12 -8.39
CA MET A 546 -2.08 0.99 -8.07
C MET A 546 -0.80 1.03 -8.91
N ALA A 547 -0.92 1.31 -10.22
CA ALA A 547 0.24 1.40 -11.09
C ALA A 547 1.14 2.58 -10.72
N GLU A 548 0.56 3.76 -10.47
CA GLU A 548 1.29 4.97 -10.12
C GLU A 548 2.10 4.84 -8.82
N LEU A 549 1.59 4.14 -7.78
CA LEU A 549 2.37 3.82 -6.58
C LEU A 549 3.62 2.98 -6.89
N LEU A 550 3.48 1.96 -7.75
CA LEU A 550 4.61 1.12 -8.15
C LEU A 550 5.61 1.88 -9.06
N MET A 551 5.11 2.70 -9.99
CA MET A 551 5.94 3.57 -10.84
C MET A 551 6.74 4.57 -9.99
N ALA A 552 6.14 5.15 -8.95
CA ALA A 552 6.82 6.04 -8.00
C ALA A 552 7.93 5.30 -7.23
N ALA A 553 7.66 4.07 -6.77
CA ALA A 553 8.64 3.24 -6.07
C ALA A 553 9.87 2.90 -6.95
N VAL A 554 9.66 2.54 -8.23
CA VAL A 554 10.76 2.31 -9.18
C VAL A 554 11.48 3.63 -9.52
N SER A 555 10.73 4.71 -9.72
CA SER A 555 11.26 6.07 -9.99
C SER A 555 12.16 6.58 -8.86
N ARG A 556 11.86 6.24 -7.60
CA ARG A 556 12.72 6.51 -6.44
C ARG A 556 14.02 5.71 -6.50
N GLY A 557 13.97 4.40 -6.77
CA GLY A 557 15.15 3.55 -6.93
C GLY A 557 16.10 4.01 -8.04
N VAL A 558 15.56 4.40 -9.19
CA VAL A 558 16.33 5.01 -10.30
C VAL A 558 17.05 6.29 -9.86
N ARG A 559 16.37 7.17 -9.13
CA ARG A 559 16.98 8.43 -8.65
C ARG A 559 18.04 8.20 -7.56
N MET A 560 17.87 7.19 -6.70
CA MET A 560 18.91 6.76 -5.76
C MET A 560 20.18 6.31 -6.49
N ALA A 561 20.04 5.47 -7.53
CA ALA A 561 21.16 5.00 -8.33
C ALA A 561 21.89 6.16 -9.02
N ALA A 562 21.16 7.07 -9.68
CA ALA A 562 21.73 8.26 -10.32
C ALA A 562 22.46 9.17 -9.32
N ALA A 563 21.92 9.33 -8.10
CA ALA A 563 22.55 10.12 -7.05
C ALA A 563 23.88 9.50 -6.55
N ARG A 564 23.96 8.16 -6.44
CA ARG A 564 25.20 7.46 -6.09
C ARG A 564 26.26 7.61 -7.18
N GLU A 565 25.89 7.44 -8.45
CA GLU A 565 26.81 7.61 -9.59
C GLU A 565 27.39 9.03 -9.66
N HIS A 566 26.54 10.04 -9.49
CA HIS A 566 26.98 11.44 -9.45
C HIS A 566 27.93 11.72 -8.28
N SER A 567 27.63 11.19 -7.09
CA SER A 567 28.47 11.35 -5.89
C SER A 567 29.84 10.71 -6.05
N ALA A 568 29.91 9.52 -6.66
CA ALA A 568 31.16 8.85 -6.98
C ALA A 568 32.02 9.64 -7.98
N ALA A 569 31.40 10.21 -9.02
CA ALA A 569 32.08 11.08 -9.98
C ALA A 569 32.61 12.38 -9.36
N GLN A 570 31.89 12.96 -8.39
CA GLN A 570 32.31 14.17 -7.68
C GLN A 570 33.51 13.91 -6.76
N GLN A 571 33.53 12.80 -6.01
CA GLN A 571 34.67 12.43 -5.16
C GLN A 571 35.97 12.25 -5.96
N GLN A 572 35.92 11.64 -7.17
CA GLN A 572 37.10 11.46 -8.00
C GLN A 572 37.69 12.78 -8.54
N ARG A 573 36.90 13.86 -8.65
CA ARG A 573 37.39 15.18 -9.08
C ARG A 573 38.14 15.95 -7.98
N GLY A 574 38.02 15.54 -6.71
CA GLY A 574 38.72 16.16 -5.58
C GLY A 574 40.14 15.61 -5.31
N GLY A 575 40.51 14.47 -5.90
CA GLY A 575 41.81 13.84 -5.70
C GLY A 575 42.91 14.44 -6.57
N GLY A 576 43.85 15.17 -5.96
CA GLY A 576 45.00 15.75 -6.66
C GLY A 576 46.04 14.71 -7.12
N ARG A 577 46.65 14.95 -8.30
CA ARG A 577 47.79 14.21 -8.91
C ARG A 577 47.57 12.71 -9.23
N GLY A 578 46.97 12.45 -10.40
CA GLY A 578 46.91 11.11 -11.01
C GLY A 578 46.20 11.06 -12.37
N ARG A 579 46.51 12.00 -13.28
CA ARG A 579 45.56 12.49 -14.29
C ARG A 579 45.52 11.79 -15.66
N LEU A 580 46.14 10.62 -15.84
CA LEU A 580 46.18 9.90 -17.12
C LEU A 580 45.79 8.42 -17.06
N VAL A 581 45.95 7.73 -15.92
CA VAL A 581 45.55 6.31 -15.76
C VAL A 581 44.09 6.15 -15.31
N THR A 582 43.53 7.18 -14.67
CA THR A 582 42.19 7.17 -14.07
C THR A 582 41.03 7.27 -15.08
N ALA A 583 41.24 7.87 -16.26
CA ALA A 583 40.17 8.05 -17.24
C ALA A 583 39.67 6.74 -17.87
N ALA A 584 40.54 5.72 -18.00
CA ALA A 584 40.15 4.39 -18.46
C ALA A 584 39.40 3.60 -17.38
N LEU A 585 39.83 3.71 -16.12
CA LEU A 585 39.18 3.06 -14.96
C LEU A 585 37.84 3.72 -14.58
N ALA A 586 37.62 4.98 -14.95
CA ALA A 586 36.36 5.71 -14.72
C ALA A 586 35.15 5.16 -15.51
N ARG A 587 35.37 4.24 -16.46
CA ARG A 587 34.31 3.52 -17.18
C ARG A 587 33.91 2.18 -16.55
N ILE A 588 34.58 1.75 -15.48
CA ILE A 588 34.22 0.52 -14.76
C ILE A 588 33.15 0.89 -13.73
N PRO A 589 31.90 0.39 -13.85
CA PRO A 589 30.87 0.64 -12.84
C PRO A 589 31.36 0.10 -11.50
N ARG A 590 31.38 0.94 -10.46
CA ARG A 590 31.71 0.44 -9.12
C ARG A 590 30.67 -0.62 -8.73
N PRO A 591 31.10 -1.80 -8.24
CA PRO A 591 30.15 -2.77 -7.71
C PRO A 591 29.41 -2.12 -6.53
N LEU A 592 28.09 -2.30 -6.49
CA LEU A 592 27.33 -2.01 -5.28
C LEU A 592 27.79 -2.99 -4.18
N PRO A 593 27.74 -2.61 -2.90
CA PRO A 593 28.03 -3.54 -1.81
C PRO A 593 27.17 -4.81 -1.93
N PRO A 594 27.59 -5.97 -1.39
CA PRO A 594 26.70 -7.11 -1.29
C PRO A 594 25.48 -6.73 -0.43
N LEU A 595 24.29 -7.26 -0.76
CA LEU A 595 23.16 -7.18 0.16
C LEU A 595 23.48 -7.98 1.44
N PRO A 596 22.93 -7.60 2.61
CA PRO A 596 23.00 -8.45 3.79
C PRO A 596 22.34 -9.81 3.51
N PRO A 597 22.77 -10.88 4.19
CA PRO A 597 22.05 -12.15 4.15
C PRO A 597 20.64 -11.96 4.70
N LEU A 598 19.68 -12.77 4.22
CA LEU A 598 18.33 -12.72 4.77
C LEU A 598 18.33 -13.05 6.26
N PRO A 599 17.54 -12.33 7.07
CA PRO A 599 17.35 -12.68 8.48
C PRO A 599 16.72 -14.09 8.62
N PRO A 600 16.77 -14.69 9.82
CA PRO A 600 15.90 -15.84 10.13
C PRO A 600 14.42 -15.48 9.88
N PRO A 601 13.51 -16.48 9.79
CA PRO A 601 12.08 -16.22 9.77
C PRO A 601 11.61 -15.35 10.94
N MET A 602 10.69 -14.44 10.68
CA MET A 602 10.02 -13.59 11.67
C MET A 602 9.07 -14.42 12.53
N ALA A 603 8.30 -15.34 11.92
CA ALA A 603 7.61 -16.39 12.65
C ALA A 603 8.59 -17.54 12.95
N THR A 604 8.67 -17.97 14.22
CA THR A 604 9.62 -19.00 14.67
C THR A 604 9.58 -20.25 13.79
N ASP A 605 10.76 -20.68 13.32
CA ASP A 605 10.98 -21.87 12.48
C ASP A 605 10.19 -21.93 11.16
N ASN A 606 9.61 -20.81 10.71
CA ASN A 606 8.87 -20.71 9.44
C ASN A 606 9.80 -20.63 8.21
N TYR A 607 10.61 -21.67 8.01
CA TYR A 607 11.44 -21.81 6.82
C TYR A 607 10.63 -22.35 5.63
N GLU A 608 10.88 -21.77 4.47
CA GLU A 608 10.29 -22.15 3.20
C GLU A 608 10.85 -23.49 2.68
N ALA A 609 9.99 -24.29 2.02
CA ALA A 609 10.41 -25.55 1.42
C ALA A 609 11.35 -25.36 0.21
N ASN A 610 12.41 -26.18 0.14
CA ASN A 610 13.39 -26.16 -0.95
C ASN A 610 12.89 -26.81 -2.26
N ALA A 611 11.81 -27.59 -2.19
CA ALA A 611 11.11 -28.15 -3.34
C ALA A 611 9.62 -27.80 -3.25
N THR A 612 8.92 -27.74 -4.39
CA THR A 612 7.45 -27.73 -4.40
C THR A 612 6.90 -29.07 -4.88
N SER A 613 5.66 -29.35 -4.48
CA SER A 613 4.82 -30.38 -5.10
C SER A 613 3.46 -29.74 -5.36
N CYS A 614 3.44 -28.84 -6.34
CA CYS A 614 2.24 -28.20 -6.85
C CYS A 614 1.90 -28.80 -8.22
N HIS A 615 0.78 -29.53 -8.29
CA HIS A 615 0.33 -30.24 -9.48
C HIS A 615 -1.08 -29.77 -9.82
N MET A 616 -1.16 -28.67 -10.56
CA MET A 616 -2.40 -28.04 -11.00
C MET A 616 -2.51 -28.12 -12.53
N GLN A 617 -3.72 -28.03 -13.07
CA GLN A 617 -3.97 -27.97 -14.52
C GLN A 617 -3.43 -29.19 -15.28
N GLU A 618 -2.48 -28.99 -16.19
CA GLU A 618 -1.86 -30.05 -16.99
C GLU A 618 -0.96 -30.94 -16.12
N GLU A 619 -0.20 -30.33 -15.21
CA GLU A 619 0.71 -31.01 -14.27
C GLU A 619 -0.04 -31.86 -13.24
N PHE A 620 -1.34 -31.61 -13.05
CA PHE A 620 -2.18 -32.51 -12.25
C PHE A 620 -2.29 -33.91 -12.86
N LYS A 621 -2.11 -34.06 -14.18
CA LYS A 621 -2.13 -35.36 -14.85
C LYS A 621 -0.96 -36.25 -14.42
N ASP A 622 0.20 -35.67 -14.15
CA ASP A 622 1.45 -36.40 -13.90
C ASP A 622 1.46 -37.14 -12.57
N VAL A 623 0.61 -36.71 -11.63
CA VAL A 623 0.41 -37.36 -10.32
C VAL A 623 -0.72 -38.39 -10.31
N ILE A 624 -1.48 -38.55 -11.40
CA ILE A 624 -2.58 -39.52 -11.47
C ILE A 624 -1.97 -40.93 -11.59
N GLY A 625 -2.22 -41.76 -10.57
CA GLY A 625 -1.83 -43.17 -10.55
C GLY A 625 -2.87 -44.08 -11.20
N GLN A 626 -3.27 -45.13 -10.49
CA GLN A 626 -4.29 -46.06 -10.99
C GLN A 626 -5.68 -45.42 -10.92
N ALA A 627 -6.46 -45.51 -12.00
CA ALA A 627 -7.83 -45.02 -12.06
C ALA A 627 -8.77 -46.10 -12.62
N LYS A 628 -9.86 -46.38 -11.90
CA LYS A 628 -10.94 -47.30 -12.29
C LYS A 628 -12.29 -46.59 -12.09
N GLY A 629 -12.98 -46.29 -13.18
CA GLY A 629 -14.23 -45.51 -13.16
C GLY A 629 -14.03 -43.98 -13.12
N PHE A 630 -12.85 -43.52 -12.72
CA PHE A 630 -12.39 -42.15 -12.96
C PHE A 630 -11.75 -42.00 -14.35
N LYS A 631 -11.92 -40.85 -14.99
CA LYS A 631 -11.32 -40.45 -16.26
C LYS A 631 -10.76 -39.04 -16.15
N TYR A 632 -9.55 -38.79 -16.66
CA TYR A 632 -9.03 -37.43 -16.81
C TYR A 632 -9.57 -36.83 -18.11
N GLU A 633 -10.52 -35.90 -17.99
CA GLU A 633 -11.27 -35.36 -19.13
C GLU A 633 -11.55 -33.86 -19.01
N ALA A 634 -11.66 -33.18 -20.15
CA ALA A 634 -12.17 -31.81 -20.23
C ALA A 634 -13.67 -31.81 -19.97
N ARG A 635 -14.14 -30.88 -19.11
CA ARG A 635 -15.57 -30.68 -18.85
C ARG A 635 -16.21 -29.66 -19.79
N ALA A 636 -15.40 -28.88 -20.49
CA ALA A 636 -15.81 -27.92 -21.51
C ALA A 636 -14.87 -28.05 -22.75
N PRO A 637 -14.80 -29.23 -23.41
CA PRO A 637 -13.81 -29.52 -24.46
C PRO A 637 -13.87 -28.57 -25.67
N GLN A 638 -15.00 -27.87 -25.86
CA GLN A 638 -15.18 -26.87 -26.91
C GLN A 638 -14.43 -25.54 -26.68
N GLU A 639 -13.94 -25.30 -25.47
CA GLU A 639 -13.30 -24.03 -25.11
C GLU A 639 -11.89 -23.89 -25.72
N ALA A 640 -11.49 -22.66 -26.03
CA ALA A 640 -10.28 -22.39 -26.80
C ALA A 640 -8.96 -22.59 -26.05
N THR A 641 -8.96 -22.58 -24.71
CA THR A 641 -7.75 -22.74 -23.89
C THR A 641 -7.88 -23.93 -22.94
N PHE A 642 -6.76 -24.58 -22.63
CA PHE A 642 -6.70 -25.70 -21.67
C PHE A 642 -7.39 -25.35 -20.34
N VAL A 643 -7.19 -24.12 -19.88
CA VAL A 643 -7.81 -23.54 -18.69
C VAL A 643 -9.34 -23.52 -18.79
N ALA A 644 -9.86 -22.91 -19.86
CA ALA A 644 -11.29 -22.79 -20.07
C ALA A 644 -11.96 -24.16 -20.24
N GLN A 645 -11.24 -25.15 -20.78
CA GLN A 645 -11.68 -26.55 -20.92
C GLN A 645 -11.90 -27.28 -19.57
N LYS A 646 -11.37 -26.75 -18.46
CA LYS A 646 -11.63 -27.20 -17.08
C LYS A 646 -11.34 -28.70 -16.86
N TRP A 647 -10.19 -29.15 -17.36
CA TRP A 647 -9.69 -30.51 -17.20
C TRP A 647 -9.70 -30.97 -15.74
N GLY A 648 -10.01 -32.26 -15.53
CA GLY A 648 -9.99 -32.87 -14.21
C GLY A 648 -10.25 -34.38 -14.23
N LEU A 649 -9.79 -35.06 -13.18
CA LEU A 649 -10.02 -36.47 -12.92
C LEU A 649 -11.44 -36.65 -12.36
N THR A 650 -12.35 -37.10 -13.22
CA THR A 650 -13.80 -37.09 -13.02
C THR A 650 -14.37 -38.51 -12.98
N ALA A 651 -15.28 -38.77 -12.05
CA ALA A 651 -16.11 -39.98 -12.00
C ALA A 651 -17.59 -39.60 -11.85
N ARG A 652 -18.48 -40.54 -12.20
CA ARG A 652 -19.95 -40.38 -12.17
C ARG A 652 -20.69 -41.58 -11.56
N GLU A 653 -19.97 -42.61 -11.13
CA GLU A 653 -20.51 -43.88 -10.67
C GLU A 653 -19.92 -44.26 -9.30
N ALA A 654 -20.78 -44.55 -8.32
CA ALA A 654 -20.37 -44.97 -7.00
C ALA A 654 -19.52 -46.25 -7.04
N GLY A 655 -18.42 -46.29 -6.28
CA GLY A 655 -17.43 -47.37 -6.32
C GLY A 655 -16.28 -47.14 -7.30
N ALA A 656 -16.27 -46.04 -8.06
CA ALA A 656 -15.07 -45.60 -8.77
C ALA A 656 -13.92 -45.31 -7.78
N VAL A 657 -12.69 -45.67 -8.17
CA VAL A 657 -11.48 -45.49 -7.35
C VAL A 657 -10.38 -44.86 -8.20
N ALA A 658 -9.63 -43.92 -7.63
CA ALA A 658 -8.38 -43.41 -8.19
C ALA A 658 -7.28 -43.32 -7.12
N THR A 659 -6.03 -43.23 -7.55
CA THR A 659 -4.91 -42.87 -6.68
C THR A 659 -4.16 -41.64 -7.21
N LEU A 660 -3.61 -40.83 -6.31
CA LEU A 660 -2.67 -39.76 -6.63
C LEU A 660 -1.31 -40.07 -5.98
N ASN A 661 -0.22 -39.91 -6.71
CA ASN A 661 1.15 -40.10 -6.23
C ASN A 661 1.81 -38.73 -6.08
N VAL A 662 2.15 -38.32 -4.85
CA VAL A 662 2.67 -36.99 -4.51
C VAL A 662 3.91 -37.08 -3.61
N ASP A 663 4.78 -36.08 -3.68
CA ASP A 663 5.90 -35.94 -2.75
C ASP A 663 5.45 -35.12 -1.55
N THR A 664 5.21 -35.77 -0.40
CA THR A 664 4.90 -35.09 0.86
C THR A 664 6.14 -34.74 1.69
N GLY A 665 7.35 -35.04 1.22
CA GLY A 665 8.61 -34.77 1.91
C GLY A 665 9.15 -33.35 1.77
N LEU A 666 8.63 -32.54 0.85
CA LEU A 666 8.94 -31.09 0.68
C LEU A 666 10.45 -30.74 0.70
N GLY A 667 11.28 -31.57 0.10
CA GLY A 667 12.73 -31.35 0.04
C GLY A 667 13.47 -31.55 1.37
N GLY A 668 12.89 -32.30 2.32
CA GLY A 668 13.55 -32.70 3.56
C GLY A 668 13.34 -31.78 4.77
N LEU A 669 12.30 -30.94 4.76
CA LEU A 669 11.87 -30.23 5.96
C LEU A 669 11.44 -31.24 7.05
N SER A 670 12.04 -31.14 8.24
CA SER A 670 11.74 -32.03 9.38
C SER A 670 10.43 -31.61 10.07
N LEU A 671 9.30 -31.92 9.45
CA LEU A 671 7.95 -31.64 9.95
C LEU A 671 7.28 -32.92 10.46
N GLU A 672 6.46 -32.81 11.51
CA GLU A 672 5.64 -33.96 11.97
C GLU A 672 4.53 -34.30 10.96
N ALA A 673 4.01 -33.29 10.27
CA ALA A 673 3.02 -33.41 9.19
C ALA A 673 3.13 -32.25 8.20
N VAL A 674 2.72 -32.50 6.96
CA VAL A 674 2.50 -31.48 5.92
C VAL A 674 1.01 -31.33 5.63
N GLN A 675 0.66 -30.26 4.92
CA GLN A 675 -0.68 -30.03 4.41
C GLN A 675 -0.74 -30.45 2.94
N VAL A 676 -1.67 -31.35 2.59
CA VAL A 676 -1.99 -31.69 1.20
C VAL A 676 -3.35 -31.11 0.86
N HIS A 677 -3.35 -30.16 -0.07
CA HIS A 677 -4.52 -29.44 -0.52
C HIS A 677 -5.06 -30.05 -1.81
N LEU A 678 -6.33 -30.47 -1.82
CA LEU A 678 -6.99 -31.04 -2.99
C LEU A 678 -7.97 -30.04 -3.60
N LEU A 679 -7.81 -29.76 -4.89
CA LEU A 679 -8.69 -28.88 -5.66
C LEU A 679 -9.80 -29.73 -6.28
N TYR A 680 -11.05 -29.56 -5.82
CA TYR A 680 -12.19 -30.35 -6.28
C TYR A 680 -13.39 -29.49 -6.66
N LEU A 681 -14.24 -30.00 -7.55
CA LEU A 681 -15.44 -29.30 -8.00
C LEU A 681 -16.56 -29.41 -6.96
N ARG A 682 -17.24 -28.29 -6.67
CA ARG A 682 -18.52 -28.26 -5.96
C ARG A 682 -19.64 -27.66 -6.81
N SER A 683 -20.87 -28.14 -6.62
CA SER A 683 -22.08 -27.66 -7.31
C SER A 683 -23.35 -28.02 -6.52
N TRP A 684 -24.49 -27.42 -6.88
CA TRP A 684 -25.78 -27.57 -6.18
C TRP A 684 -26.62 -28.75 -6.65
N GLN A 685 -26.15 -29.53 -7.62
CA GLN A 685 -26.90 -30.65 -8.17
C GLN A 685 -25.98 -31.67 -8.85
N GLY A 686 -26.35 -32.95 -8.79
CA GLY A 686 -25.69 -34.05 -9.49
C GLY A 686 -24.33 -34.48 -8.93
N MET A 687 -23.86 -33.86 -7.85
CA MET A 687 -22.58 -34.09 -7.19
C MET A 687 -22.63 -35.22 -6.16
N GLY A 688 -21.56 -36.01 -6.08
CA GLY A 688 -21.39 -37.11 -5.12
C GLY A 688 -20.42 -36.81 -3.98
N GLN A 689 -20.32 -37.73 -3.03
CA GLN A 689 -19.32 -37.70 -1.95
C GLN A 689 -18.13 -38.59 -2.28
N ALA A 690 -16.90 -38.16 -2.02
CA ALA A 690 -15.69 -38.97 -2.20
C ALA A 690 -14.91 -39.11 -0.89
N LYS A 691 -14.50 -40.33 -0.58
CA LYS A 691 -13.63 -40.67 0.56
C LYS A 691 -12.18 -40.56 0.12
N VAL A 692 -11.36 -39.85 0.87
CA VAL A 692 -9.91 -39.75 0.67
C VAL A 692 -9.19 -40.39 1.85
N GLU A 693 -8.25 -41.28 1.55
CA GLU A 693 -7.46 -42.06 2.51
C GLU A 693 -5.99 -42.12 2.05
N CYS A 694 -5.04 -42.21 2.98
CA CYS A 694 -3.65 -42.48 2.64
C CYS A 694 -3.44 -43.98 2.38
N GLY A 695 -2.87 -44.31 1.21
CA GLY A 695 -2.68 -45.68 0.74
C GLY A 695 -1.32 -46.26 1.11
N SER A 696 -0.23 -45.63 0.64
CA SER A 696 1.14 -46.12 0.88
C SER A 696 2.15 -44.98 1.04
N GLY A 697 3.23 -45.25 1.78
CA GLY A 697 4.30 -44.30 2.08
C GLY A 697 3.97 -43.25 3.14
N CYS A 698 2.73 -42.78 3.17
CA CYS A 698 2.23 -41.75 4.08
C CYS A 698 1.01 -42.22 4.88
N THR A 699 0.65 -41.45 5.90
CA THR A 699 -0.49 -41.66 6.80
C THR A 699 -1.27 -40.36 6.96
N CYS A 700 -2.60 -40.47 7.04
CA CYS A 700 -3.53 -39.36 7.26
C CYS A 700 -4.87 -39.89 7.79
N GLU A 701 -5.68 -39.00 8.34
CA GLU A 701 -7.05 -39.30 8.73
C GLU A 701 -7.95 -39.45 7.50
N GLU A 702 -8.84 -40.44 7.52
CA GLU A 702 -9.84 -40.63 6.46
C GLU A 702 -10.79 -39.44 6.43
N THR A 703 -10.94 -38.81 5.26
CA THR A 703 -11.76 -37.61 5.09
C THR A 703 -12.80 -37.83 4.00
N VAL A 704 -14.07 -37.53 4.27
CA VAL A 704 -15.14 -37.52 3.27
C VAL A 704 -15.35 -36.11 2.74
N LEU A 705 -15.21 -35.94 1.43
CA LEU A 705 -15.40 -34.70 0.70
C LEU A 705 -16.79 -34.71 0.06
N ASP A 706 -17.66 -33.81 0.51
CA ASP A 706 -18.94 -33.60 -0.14
C ASP A 706 -18.84 -32.53 -1.23
N ALA A 707 -19.04 -32.96 -2.49
CA ALA A 707 -19.03 -32.05 -3.62
C ALA A 707 -20.35 -31.30 -3.82
N HIS A 708 -21.39 -31.59 -3.03
CA HIS A 708 -22.62 -30.81 -2.99
C HIS A 708 -22.49 -29.55 -2.11
N TRP A 709 -23.31 -28.54 -2.40
CA TRP A 709 -23.60 -27.40 -1.52
C TRP A 709 -24.92 -26.72 -1.89
N ASP A 710 -25.52 -25.97 -0.98
CA ASP A 710 -26.83 -25.32 -1.24
C ASP A 710 -26.72 -24.03 -2.09
N ARG A 711 -25.51 -23.65 -2.52
CA ARG A 711 -25.26 -22.45 -3.33
C ARG A 711 -25.41 -22.77 -4.82
N GLU A 712 -26.30 -22.08 -5.52
CA GLU A 712 -26.47 -22.13 -6.98
C GLU A 712 -25.26 -21.55 -7.76
N ALA A 713 -24.10 -22.19 -7.61
CA ALA A 713 -22.87 -21.92 -8.34
C ALA A 713 -22.04 -23.21 -8.46
N THR A 714 -21.31 -23.35 -9.57
CA THR A 714 -20.38 -24.47 -9.80
C THR A 714 -18.95 -23.92 -9.74
N LEU A 715 -18.18 -24.29 -8.73
CA LEU A 715 -16.89 -23.67 -8.41
C LEU A 715 -15.85 -24.71 -7.95
N THR A 716 -14.57 -24.41 -8.13
CA THR A 716 -13.47 -25.22 -7.59
C THR A 716 -13.20 -24.80 -6.15
N ASP A 717 -13.41 -25.73 -5.21
CA ASP A 717 -13.14 -25.58 -3.79
C ASP A 717 -11.80 -26.25 -3.40
N LEU A 718 -11.27 -25.89 -2.24
CA LEU A 718 -9.99 -26.39 -1.72
C LEU A 718 -10.21 -27.03 -0.34
N THR A 719 -9.83 -28.31 -0.21
CA THR A 719 -9.80 -29.00 1.09
C THR A 719 -8.37 -29.30 1.49
N THR A 720 -8.09 -29.33 2.80
CA THR A 720 -6.76 -29.54 3.36
C THR A 720 -6.72 -30.81 4.20
N LEU A 721 -5.81 -31.72 3.86
CA LEU A 721 -5.53 -32.95 4.60
C LEU A 721 -4.19 -32.81 5.34
N LYS A 722 -4.14 -33.24 6.61
CA LYS A 722 -2.87 -33.41 7.32
C LYS A 722 -2.29 -34.78 6.97
N VAL A 723 -1.08 -34.81 6.43
CA VAL A 723 -0.43 -36.02 5.91
C VAL A 723 1.00 -36.10 6.42
N SER A 724 1.48 -37.29 6.79
CA SER A 724 2.89 -37.47 7.16
C SER A 724 3.85 -37.30 5.96
N PRO A 725 5.08 -36.77 6.17
CA PRO A 725 6.00 -36.50 5.08
C PRO A 725 6.61 -37.78 4.50
N HIS A 726 6.51 -37.98 3.19
CA HIS A 726 7.12 -39.09 2.47
C HIS A 726 7.32 -38.76 0.99
N ALA A 727 8.50 -39.06 0.44
CA ALA A 727 8.86 -38.75 -0.95
C ALA A 727 8.03 -39.51 -2.02
N LYS A 728 7.23 -40.50 -1.60
CA LYS A 728 6.34 -41.30 -2.46
C LYS A 728 5.04 -41.57 -1.70
N CYS A 729 4.27 -40.53 -1.43
CA CYS A 729 2.96 -40.66 -0.78
C CYS A 729 1.90 -41.00 -1.84
N THR A 730 1.13 -42.05 -1.61
CA THR A 730 -0.03 -42.37 -2.46
C THR A 730 -1.31 -42.09 -1.70
N LEU A 731 -2.11 -41.14 -2.18
CA LEU A 731 -3.48 -40.92 -1.74
C LEU A 731 -4.43 -41.78 -2.56
N ARG A 732 -5.48 -42.30 -1.94
CA ARG A 732 -6.56 -43.04 -2.60
C ARG A 732 -7.87 -42.30 -2.44
N ILE A 733 -8.62 -42.19 -3.54
CA ILE A 733 -9.91 -41.52 -3.63
C ILE A 733 -10.94 -42.54 -4.07
N THR A 734 -12.03 -42.68 -3.30
CA THR A 734 -13.13 -43.62 -3.57
C THR A 734 -14.45 -42.87 -3.61
N LEU A 735 -15.14 -42.88 -4.75
CA LEU A 735 -16.47 -42.28 -4.91
C LEU A 735 -17.51 -43.13 -4.17
N LEU A 736 -18.25 -42.51 -3.26
CA LEU A 736 -19.14 -43.19 -2.33
C LEU A 736 -20.54 -43.46 -2.91
N LYS A 737 -21.24 -44.44 -2.29
CA LYS A 737 -22.66 -44.71 -2.55
C LYS A 737 -23.58 -43.69 -1.88
N PRO A 738 -23.33 -43.23 -0.63
CA PRO A 738 -23.95 -42.01 -0.12
C PRO A 738 -23.72 -40.81 -1.03
N THR A 739 -24.74 -39.97 -1.14
CA THR A 739 -24.68 -38.67 -1.79
C THR A 739 -25.74 -37.76 -1.16
N SER A 740 -25.44 -36.47 -1.07
CA SER A 740 -26.33 -35.42 -0.57
C SER A 740 -27.05 -34.68 -1.70
N SER A 741 -26.78 -35.03 -2.96
CA SER A 741 -27.53 -34.59 -4.14
C SER A 741 -27.93 -35.80 -5.00
N ALA A 742 -28.86 -35.64 -5.94
CA ALA A 742 -29.40 -36.77 -6.72
C ALA A 742 -28.43 -37.40 -7.76
N GLY A 743 -27.11 -37.22 -7.63
CA GLY A 743 -26.11 -37.81 -8.51
C GLY A 743 -24.78 -38.11 -7.82
N HIS A 744 -23.81 -38.63 -8.59
CA HIS A 744 -22.49 -39.05 -8.10
C HIS A 744 -21.32 -38.39 -8.86
N MET A 745 -21.50 -37.22 -9.48
CA MET A 745 -20.38 -36.55 -10.13
C MET A 745 -19.36 -36.08 -9.09
N PHE A 746 -18.09 -36.47 -9.24
CA PHE A 746 -16.97 -35.95 -8.46
C PHE A 746 -15.80 -35.68 -9.39
N SER A 747 -15.09 -34.57 -9.21
CA SER A 747 -14.03 -34.13 -10.12
C SER A 747 -12.91 -33.43 -9.36
N LEU A 748 -11.68 -33.92 -9.50
CA LEU A 748 -10.44 -33.32 -8.97
C LEU A 748 -9.70 -32.61 -10.10
N SER A 749 -9.06 -31.47 -9.81
CA SER A 749 -8.38 -30.62 -10.81
C SER A 749 -6.97 -30.17 -10.40
N GLY A 750 -6.50 -30.59 -9.22
CA GLY A 750 -5.18 -30.27 -8.72
C GLY A 750 -4.91 -30.87 -7.34
N VAL A 751 -3.64 -31.00 -7.01
CA VAL A 751 -3.14 -31.30 -5.67
C VAL A 751 -1.90 -30.44 -5.39
N VAL A 752 -1.81 -29.86 -4.20
CA VAL A 752 -0.69 -29.00 -3.78
C VAL A 752 -0.24 -29.40 -2.39
N VAL A 753 1.06 -29.63 -2.20
CA VAL A 753 1.65 -29.92 -0.89
C VAL A 753 2.36 -28.70 -0.34
N SER A 754 2.21 -28.43 0.96
CA SER A 754 2.82 -27.27 1.64
C SER A 754 3.11 -27.55 3.11
N SER A 755 4.05 -26.81 3.68
CA SER A 755 4.40 -26.88 5.12
C SER A 755 3.40 -26.15 6.02
N VAL A 756 2.52 -25.32 5.45
CA VAL A 756 1.62 -24.42 6.17
C VAL A 756 0.19 -24.53 5.63
N ASP A 757 -0.81 -24.21 6.46
CA ASP A 757 -2.20 -24.29 6.02
C ASP A 757 -2.53 -23.16 5.03
N ALA A 758 -2.68 -23.53 3.75
CA ALA A 758 -3.06 -22.66 2.66
C ALA A 758 -4.59 -22.56 2.44
N LYS A 759 -5.40 -22.90 3.45
CA LYS A 759 -6.86 -22.75 3.43
C LYS A 759 -7.33 -21.44 2.81
N MET A 760 -8.41 -21.55 2.05
CA MET A 760 -9.08 -20.44 1.39
C MET A 760 -10.48 -20.26 1.97
N GLU A 761 -10.79 -19.05 2.44
CA GLU A 761 -12.12 -18.74 3.03
C GLU A 761 -13.25 -18.76 1.99
N ARG A 762 -12.91 -18.67 0.70
CA ARG A 762 -13.87 -18.65 -0.42
C ARG A 762 -13.39 -19.64 -1.48
N GLY A 763 -14.09 -20.78 -1.58
CA GLY A 763 -13.85 -21.86 -2.56
C GLY A 763 -14.01 -21.43 -4.01
N LYS A 764 -13.03 -20.68 -4.51
CA LYS A 764 -12.87 -20.23 -5.89
C LYS A 764 -11.38 -20.17 -6.19
N ILE A 765 -10.86 -21.16 -6.91
CA ILE A 765 -9.51 -21.07 -7.49
C ILE A 765 -9.64 -20.71 -8.96
N GLY A 766 -9.12 -19.54 -9.32
CA GLY A 766 -8.77 -19.22 -10.70
C GLY A 766 -7.59 -20.06 -11.16
N GLN A 767 -7.66 -20.53 -12.39
CA GLN A 767 -6.61 -21.33 -13.02
C GLN A 767 -5.67 -20.41 -13.81
N TRP A 768 -4.35 -20.65 -13.79
CA TRP A 768 -3.35 -19.91 -14.56
C TRP A 768 -3.71 -19.81 -16.06
N GLU A 769 -4.09 -18.65 -16.58
CA GLU A 769 -4.00 -18.40 -18.02
C GLU A 769 -2.53 -18.13 -18.34
N TYR A 770 -1.90 -19.03 -19.09
CA TYR A 770 -0.57 -18.79 -19.63
C TYR A 770 -0.61 -17.56 -20.55
N ASP A 771 0.44 -16.73 -20.43
CA ASP A 771 0.55 -15.34 -20.86
C ASP A 771 -0.50 -14.83 -21.88
N LYS A 772 -1.44 -14.01 -21.40
CA LYS A 772 -2.34 -13.24 -22.26
C LYS A 772 -1.60 -12.38 -23.28
N GLN A 773 -0.36 -11.92 -23.01
CA GLN A 773 0.43 -11.25 -24.03
C GLN A 773 0.96 -12.20 -25.09
N GLU A 774 1.23 -13.47 -24.81
CA GLU A 774 1.62 -14.44 -25.85
C GLU A 774 0.41 -14.77 -26.73
N ALA A 775 -0.77 -15.00 -26.13
CA ALA A 775 -2.02 -15.13 -26.88
C ALA A 775 -2.37 -13.88 -27.71
N LEU A 776 -2.13 -12.67 -27.18
CA LEU A 776 -2.30 -11.41 -27.93
C LEU A 776 -1.22 -11.20 -29.00
N LYS A 777 0.03 -11.62 -28.77
CA LYS A 777 1.11 -11.63 -29.78
C LYS A 777 0.79 -12.61 -30.90
N GLU A 778 0.30 -13.81 -30.59
CA GLU A 778 -0.18 -14.78 -31.58
C GLU A 778 -1.41 -14.27 -32.34
N ALA A 779 -2.37 -13.65 -31.67
CA ALA A 779 -3.53 -13.03 -32.31
C ALA A 779 -3.11 -11.88 -33.23
N ALA A 780 -2.21 -11.01 -32.80
CA ALA A 780 -1.64 -9.95 -33.62
C ALA A 780 -0.81 -10.49 -34.79
N LYS A 781 -0.07 -11.59 -34.60
CA LYS A 781 0.71 -12.28 -35.64
C LYS A 781 -0.19 -12.97 -36.66
N LYS A 782 -1.31 -13.58 -36.23
CA LYS A 782 -2.36 -14.11 -37.11
C LYS A 782 -3.10 -13.00 -37.86
N ALA A 783 -3.41 -11.89 -37.21
CA ALA A 783 -4.01 -10.72 -37.86
C ALA A 783 -3.07 -10.08 -38.89
N ALA A 784 -1.78 -9.95 -38.58
CA ALA A 784 -0.76 -9.47 -39.52
C ALA A 784 -0.56 -10.44 -40.70
N ALA A 785 -0.59 -11.75 -40.46
CA ALA A 785 -0.53 -12.75 -41.53
C ALA A 785 -1.79 -12.73 -42.43
N ALA A 786 -2.97 -12.51 -41.85
CA ALA A 786 -4.21 -12.33 -42.61
C ALA A 786 -4.23 -11.03 -43.42
N ALA A 787 -3.65 -9.94 -42.89
CA ALA A 787 -3.50 -8.66 -43.60
C ALA A 787 -2.41 -8.69 -44.69
N ALA A 788 -1.49 -9.65 -44.64
CA ALA A 788 -0.45 -9.87 -45.65
C ALA A 788 -0.86 -10.82 -46.78
N ALA A 789 -2.06 -11.41 -46.72
CA ALA A 789 -2.64 -12.18 -47.81
C ALA A 789 -3.41 -11.25 -48.75
N GLU A 790 -2.75 -10.76 -49.79
CA GLU A 790 -3.43 -10.00 -50.85
C GLU A 790 -4.49 -10.87 -51.56
N PRO A 791 -5.66 -10.31 -51.93
CA PRO A 791 -6.62 -11.01 -52.76
C PRO A 791 -6.07 -11.21 -54.17
N PRO A 792 -6.45 -12.30 -54.89
CA PRO A 792 -6.03 -12.50 -56.27
C PRO A 792 -6.59 -11.38 -57.15
N GLY A 793 -5.73 -10.75 -57.94
CA GLY A 793 -6.09 -9.60 -58.77
C GLY A 793 -7.00 -9.97 -59.95
N GLU A 794 -7.94 -9.09 -60.26
CA GLU A 794 -8.77 -9.17 -61.47
C GLU A 794 -8.08 -8.42 -62.63
N GLU A 795 -7.78 -9.14 -63.71
CA GLU A 795 -7.56 -8.53 -65.03
C GLU A 795 -8.92 -8.13 -65.62
N GLY A 796 -9.02 -6.90 -66.15
CA GLY A 796 -10.31 -6.29 -66.46
C GLY A 796 -10.74 -6.29 -67.93
N ALA A 797 -12.00 -5.91 -68.14
CA ALA A 797 -12.58 -5.31 -69.35
C ALA A 797 -13.90 -4.65 -68.91
N ASP A 798 -14.10 -3.33 -69.00
CA ASP A 798 -14.31 -2.45 -70.17
C ASP A 798 -15.80 -2.01 -70.23
N GLY A 799 -16.04 -0.83 -70.79
CA GLY A 799 -17.19 0.05 -70.52
C GLY A 799 -18.62 -0.46 -70.78
N GLY A 800 -19.60 0.21 -70.16
CA GLY A 800 -21.02 -0.02 -70.45
C GLY A 800 -21.99 0.85 -69.64
N GLN A 801 -22.59 1.83 -70.31
CA GLN A 801 -23.57 2.80 -69.81
C GLN A 801 -24.89 2.21 -69.25
N GLN A 802 -25.41 2.91 -68.23
CA GLN A 802 -26.82 3.34 -68.04
C GLN A 802 -28.01 2.35 -67.91
N GLN A 803 -28.99 2.86 -67.15
CA GLN A 803 -30.44 2.61 -67.16
C GLN A 803 -31.05 1.49 -66.29
N GLN A 804 -31.99 1.97 -65.48
CA GLN A 804 -33.26 1.40 -65.00
C GLN A 804 -33.71 0.08 -65.66
N GLU A 805 -34.17 -0.89 -64.86
CA GLU A 805 -35.61 -1.11 -64.59
C GLU A 805 -35.86 -2.24 -63.56
N ALA A 806 -37.13 -2.51 -63.24
CA ALA A 806 -37.57 -3.38 -62.16
C ALA A 806 -38.24 -4.69 -62.65
N SER A 807 -38.13 -5.75 -61.85
CA SER A 807 -38.98 -6.97 -61.71
C SER A 807 -38.14 -8.00 -60.93
N GLY A 808 -38.64 -8.87 -60.03
CA GLY A 808 -39.91 -9.60 -59.99
C GLY A 808 -39.64 -11.05 -60.46
N ALA A 809 -40.15 -12.14 -59.86
CA ALA A 809 -40.95 -12.35 -58.65
C ALA A 809 -40.97 -13.87 -58.28
N ALA A 810 -41.69 -14.23 -57.19
CA ALA A 810 -42.08 -15.59 -56.73
C ALA A 810 -40.95 -16.51 -56.20
N GLY A 811 -41.14 -17.39 -55.19
CA GLY A 811 -42.27 -17.75 -54.30
C GLY A 811 -41.77 -18.82 -53.29
N GLU A 812 -42.47 -19.34 -52.28
CA GLU A 812 -43.81 -19.20 -51.64
C GLU A 812 -43.64 -19.65 -50.14
N GLY A 813 -44.59 -19.62 -49.19
CA GLY A 813 -45.99 -19.16 -49.10
C GLY A 813 -46.59 -19.50 -47.71
N SER A 814 -47.59 -18.71 -47.25
CA SER A 814 -48.58 -18.92 -46.14
C SER A 814 -48.07 -19.34 -44.72
N SER A 815 -48.77 -19.16 -43.59
CA SER A 815 -50.02 -18.48 -43.15
C SER A 815 -50.00 -18.51 -41.61
N ALA A 816 -50.11 -17.40 -40.86
CA ALA A 816 -51.29 -16.58 -40.51
C ALA A 816 -51.94 -16.96 -39.15
N ASP A 817 -52.69 -16.00 -38.59
CA ASP A 817 -53.46 -15.98 -37.31
C ASP A 817 -52.67 -15.75 -36.00
N GLY A 818 -53.04 -14.81 -35.11
CA GLY A 818 -54.12 -13.82 -35.19
C GLY A 818 -54.12 -12.79 -34.03
N ALA A 819 -54.76 -11.63 -34.25
CA ALA A 819 -54.90 -10.43 -33.40
C ALA A 819 -55.57 -10.67 -32.01
N GLN A 820 -55.75 -9.74 -31.05
CA GLN A 820 -55.96 -8.27 -31.01
C GLN A 820 -55.38 -7.71 -29.68
N GLN A 821 -54.77 -6.52 -29.57
CA GLN A 821 -55.29 -5.13 -29.61
C GLN A 821 -56.34 -4.72 -28.55
N GLY A 822 -56.06 -3.60 -27.87
CA GLY A 822 -56.90 -2.88 -26.90
C GLY A 822 -56.16 -2.61 -25.58
N GLY A 823 -56.12 -1.42 -25.00
CA GLY A 823 -56.74 -0.12 -25.36
C GLY A 823 -56.69 0.79 -24.12
N SER A 824 -56.26 2.04 -24.27
CA SER A 824 -56.02 2.95 -23.14
C SER A 824 -57.29 3.40 -22.41
N LYS A 825 -57.20 3.69 -21.09
CA LYS A 825 -57.75 4.93 -20.48
C LYS A 825 -57.33 5.19 -19.03
N GLN A 826 -57.59 6.42 -18.59
CA GLN A 826 -57.08 7.08 -17.39
C GLN A 826 -57.95 6.89 -16.13
N ALA A 827 -57.36 7.34 -15.01
CA ALA A 827 -57.98 8.08 -13.89
C ALA A 827 -58.67 7.31 -12.75
N GLY A 828 -57.98 7.36 -11.59
CA GLY A 828 -58.52 8.02 -10.38
C GLY A 828 -59.32 7.15 -9.39
N GLY A 829 -58.94 7.22 -8.10
CA GLY A 829 -59.80 6.69 -7.03
C GLY A 829 -59.06 6.22 -5.78
N SER A 830 -58.97 7.12 -4.79
CA SER A 830 -58.74 6.89 -3.36
C SER A 830 -59.01 5.49 -2.78
N GLY A 831 -58.12 4.99 -1.90
CA GLY A 831 -58.39 3.77 -1.13
C GLY A 831 -57.41 3.49 0.02
N SER A 832 -57.60 4.13 1.17
CA SER A 832 -56.85 3.82 2.41
C SER A 832 -57.13 2.41 2.92
N ARG A 833 -56.08 1.67 3.35
CA ARG A 833 -55.99 1.12 4.72
C ARG A 833 -54.64 0.50 5.09
N ARG A 834 -54.33 0.55 6.39
CA ARG A 834 -53.17 -0.04 7.06
C ARG A 834 -53.36 -1.54 7.36
N ARG A 835 -52.23 -2.21 7.65
CA ARG A 835 -51.93 -3.26 8.68
C ARG A 835 -51.60 -4.69 8.23
N SER A 836 -50.75 -5.28 9.07
CA SER A 836 -50.28 -6.69 9.21
C SER A 836 -49.39 -7.21 8.07
N LEU A 837 -48.11 -7.46 8.32
CA LEU A 837 -47.52 -8.55 9.12
C LEU A 837 -47.60 -9.90 8.38
N ARG A 838 -46.55 -10.19 7.62
CA ARG A 838 -45.69 -11.38 7.81
C ARG A 838 -44.29 -11.07 7.29
#